data_AF-Q74ZJ6-F1
#
_entry.id   AF-Q74ZJ6-F1
#
_cell.length_a   1.000
_cell.length_b   1.000
_cell.length_c   1.000
_cell.angle_alpha   90.00
_cell.angle_beta   90.00
_cell.angle_gamma   90.00
#
_symmetry.space_group_name_H-M   'P 1'
#
loop_
_entity.id
_entity.type
_entity.pdbx_description
1 polymer ?
#
loop_
_entity_poly.entity_id
_entity_poly.type
_entity_poly.pdbx_seq_one_letter_code
_entity_poly.pdbx_strand_id
1 'polypeptide(L)'
;MKTALIGLKLKDTEPLDWSKALASYLKRNYGQHQWSQFYDDKKSAELDQLRISANSDLGLEALLEQNLRYYGFLEQLYLRLGSQSVQLKLDYTWYDAEHGMNGGQKYKQHTLVFEKSSTLFNIGVLLAQLAGEQLRASYKEAIPQLARAVACFEYMSETFLNSPSVDLQAENTGFLAALLHAEAQELFLLNVINGGDAARRASLLCRLSYTCARFYRKCVEFYKADGADEAAAAVPYGEAKWRDVVNMKMHLYEGVAAYNSALVLEQAGKIGHAVGLLEKAAASMATANTHRKALQGTAYLRDEVDLDGISSVVNEKLKTTAKDNDYIYHDHVPSDISLDSTKLMDAIKVPEFDAVVGPYLEAATETCNDLFRGIVPMAVYERESMYTEEKTQLLRREVDAVEQADWEYQSFVDFTNLPKLLDDLERRFLDTSSSSEDAEVVHMREQLQSWADAVRQSSFNDIEQQSKNILRTRNDIMALLSSVPPENKEDVVKIKSSLLQASQSDEKLFSQVKPYVNEIQLLNNPTLLWNNFNTFTTSQPTPDLLDLDHSKADEVLAKIRQIRQLYENLKLLKEERTSIMKDLKDLVNQDDITKQLILNNNKSDSQIKTLFQEELEKFRPFGSRIEATVFKQGNTIKDIKIGLDTIFKLADVQEKTSAQKQAASQRKEFFSKLQKAATAFKLFETDLPKGLSFYDLLYKMTKEMHDLSVTKRTTDSDLASNMAGLNISSSKETAKYNPQPLTAPPLAPRTYMPPPQAYNRNLDIRNANTYGNNLNAGSLGQRPRLPQKIPTGISGLETQNDPKLSEEESIRNPTNFYNTPSVFNESMYSKFSH
;
A
#
# COMPACT_ATOMS: atom_id res chain seq x y z
N MET A 1 48.57 37.36 -7.54
CA MET A 1 48.32 36.38 -8.61
C MET A 1 46.84 36.35 -8.94
N LYS A 2 46.48 36.00 -10.18
CA LYS A 2 45.11 35.83 -10.67
C LYS A 2 44.99 34.50 -11.41
N THR A 3 43.76 34.07 -11.69
CA THR A 3 43.46 32.84 -12.44
C THR A 3 42.17 33.01 -13.23
N ALA A 4 41.94 32.08 -14.16
CA ALA A 4 40.66 31.91 -14.82
C ALA A 4 40.16 30.47 -14.57
N LEU A 5 38.85 30.33 -14.41
CA LEU A 5 38.17 29.05 -14.28
C LEU A 5 37.90 28.46 -15.66
N ILE A 6 37.86 27.13 -15.74
CA ILE A 6 37.40 26.42 -16.93
C ILE A 6 35.90 26.65 -17.10
N GLY A 7 35.51 27.25 -18.22
CA GLY A 7 34.10 27.53 -18.51
C GLY A 7 33.33 26.25 -18.86
N LEU A 8 32.35 25.90 -18.02
CA LEU A 8 31.39 24.82 -18.29
C LEU A 8 30.18 25.35 -19.05
N LYS A 9 29.59 24.53 -19.91
CA LYS A 9 28.41 24.87 -20.73
C LYS A 9 27.18 24.11 -20.25
N LEU A 10 26.01 24.75 -20.38
CA LEU A 10 24.73 24.14 -20.06
C LEU A 10 24.34 23.14 -21.14
N LYS A 11 23.64 22.08 -20.72
CA LYS A 11 22.90 21.20 -21.62
C LYS A 11 21.64 21.90 -22.08
N ASP A 12 21.24 21.62 -23.32
CA ASP A 12 20.01 22.13 -23.91
C ASP A 12 18.94 21.02 -23.97
N THR A 13 17.67 21.40 -24.05
CA THR A 13 16.53 20.47 -24.04
C THR A 13 15.44 20.90 -25.02
N GLU A 14 14.68 19.92 -25.50
CA GLU A 14 13.43 20.22 -26.21
C GLU A 14 12.28 20.56 -25.24
N PRO A 15 11.22 21.25 -25.73
CA PRO A 15 10.01 21.49 -24.95
C PRO A 15 9.31 20.21 -24.50
N LEU A 16 8.72 20.24 -23.31
CA LEU A 16 8.02 19.13 -22.67
C LEU A 16 6.73 19.66 -22.05
N ASP A 17 5.65 18.86 -22.11
CA ASP A 17 4.32 19.24 -21.65
C ASP A 17 3.87 18.29 -20.51
N TRP A 18 4.16 18.70 -19.27
CA TRP A 18 3.77 18.01 -18.05
C TRP A 18 2.26 17.97 -17.88
N SER A 19 1.55 19.08 -18.15
CA SER A 19 0.09 19.13 -18.03
C SER A 19 -0.58 18.04 -18.85
N LYS A 20 -0.20 17.91 -20.13
CA LYS A 20 -0.75 16.88 -21.02
C LYS A 20 -0.42 15.47 -20.56
N ALA A 21 0.81 15.23 -20.09
CA ALA A 21 1.23 13.91 -19.63
C ALA A 21 0.54 13.49 -18.34
N LEU A 22 0.46 14.38 -17.35
CA LEU A 22 -0.25 14.15 -16.09
C LEU A 22 -1.73 13.90 -16.34
N ALA A 23 -2.39 14.73 -17.16
CA ALA A 23 -3.79 14.52 -17.53
C ALA A 23 -4.00 13.17 -18.23
N SER A 24 -3.10 12.78 -19.14
CA SER A 24 -3.18 11.49 -19.85
C SER A 24 -2.96 10.29 -18.93
N TYR A 25 -2.01 10.40 -18.00
CA TYR A 25 -1.74 9.39 -16.98
C TYR A 25 -2.96 9.18 -16.08
N LEU A 26 -3.53 10.26 -15.55
CA LEU A 26 -4.70 10.20 -14.67
C LEU A 26 -5.94 9.69 -15.41
N LYS A 27 -6.18 10.10 -16.66
CA LYS A 27 -7.28 9.58 -17.50
C LYS A 27 -7.17 8.07 -17.71
N ARG A 28 -5.95 7.56 -17.88
CA ARG A 28 -5.71 6.13 -18.07
C ARG A 28 -5.96 5.34 -16.79
N ASN A 29 -5.57 5.88 -15.63
CA ASN A 29 -5.66 5.15 -14.37
C ASN A 29 -7.04 5.26 -13.69
N TYR A 30 -7.69 6.43 -13.77
CA TYR A 30 -9.00 6.69 -13.12
C TYR A 30 -10.18 6.76 -14.10
N GLY A 31 -9.91 6.72 -15.40
CA GLY A 31 -10.94 6.85 -16.43
C GLY A 31 -11.44 8.29 -16.64
N GLN A 32 -12.24 8.49 -17.68
CA GLN A 32 -12.60 9.81 -18.22
C GLN A 32 -13.43 10.69 -17.28
N HIS A 33 -14.14 10.10 -16.31
CA HIS A 33 -15.07 10.84 -15.44
C HIS A 33 -14.49 11.18 -14.06
N GLN A 34 -13.53 10.39 -13.56
CA GLN A 34 -13.00 10.57 -12.21
C GLN A 34 -11.64 11.26 -12.19
N TRP A 35 -10.86 11.21 -13.28
CA TRP A 35 -9.50 11.77 -13.30
C TRP A 35 -9.42 13.26 -12.92
N SER A 36 -10.45 14.05 -13.28
CA SER A 36 -10.47 15.49 -13.03
C SER A 36 -10.50 15.84 -11.54
N GLN A 37 -10.91 14.93 -10.66
CA GLN A 37 -10.86 15.16 -9.21
C GLN A 37 -9.43 15.12 -8.65
N PHE A 38 -8.50 14.52 -9.40
CA PHE A 38 -7.11 14.35 -9.02
C PHE A 38 -6.15 15.23 -9.82
N TYR A 39 -6.67 16.06 -10.73
CA TYR A 39 -5.90 16.92 -11.60
C TYR A 39 -6.14 18.39 -11.28
N ASP A 40 -5.05 19.12 -11.04
CA ASP A 40 -5.07 20.57 -10.80
C ASP A 40 -4.45 21.29 -12.01
N ASP A 41 -5.32 21.84 -12.86
CA ASP A 41 -4.93 22.49 -14.12
C ASP A 41 -4.03 23.71 -13.89
N LYS A 42 -4.21 24.42 -12.77
CA LYS A 42 -3.40 25.59 -12.44
C LYS A 42 -1.99 25.16 -12.05
N LYS A 43 -1.85 24.20 -11.12
CA LYS A 43 -0.54 23.73 -10.68
C LYS A 43 0.21 22.97 -11.76
N SER A 44 -0.49 22.27 -12.66
CA SER A 44 0.14 21.60 -13.79
C SER A 44 0.72 22.62 -14.79
N ALA A 45 -0.03 23.68 -15.08
CA ALA A 45 0.44 24.78 -15.92
C ALA A 45 1.63 25.52 -15.26
N GLU A 46 1.61 25.70 -13.94
CA GLU A 46 2.74 26.25 -13.19
C GLU A 46 4.00 25.37 -13.30
N LEU A 47 3.86 24.04 -13.30
CA LEU A 47 4.99 23.12 -13.52
C LEU A 47 5.56 23.23 -14.95
N ASP A 48 4.71 23.37 -15.96
CA ASP A 48 5.16 23.63 -17.33
C ASP A 48 5.94 24.95 -17.43
N GLN A 49 5.41 26.02 -16.84
CA GLN A 49 6.09 27.31 -16.80
C GLN A 49 7.40 27.26 -16.02
N LEU A 50 7.47 26.49 -14.93
CA LEU A 50 8.69 26.29 -14.16
C LEU A 50 9.77 25.61 -15.01
N ARG A 51 9.42 24.55 -15.75
CA ARG A 51 10.37 23.89 -16.65
C ARG A 51 10.84 24.82 -17.77
N ILE A 52 9.92 25.59 -18.37
CA ILE A 52 10.28 26.59 -19.40
C ILE A 52 11.23 27.63 -18.81
N SER A 53 10.95 28.14 -17.60
CA SER A 53 11.79 29.13 -16.92
C SER A 53 13.16 28.58 -16.52
N ALA A 54 13.25 27.29 -16.19
CA ALA A 54 14.52 26.63 -15.88
C ALA A 54 15.43 26.46 -17.12
N ASN A 55 14.90 26.63 -18.33
CA ASN A 55 15.65 26.50 -19.58
C ASN A 55 15.57 27.77 -20.46
N SER A 56 15.24 28.92 -19.87
CA SER A 56 15.16 30.20 -20.57
C SER A 56 16.39 31.09 -20.30
N ASP A 57 16.51 32.19 -21.03
CA ASP A 57 17.64 33.12 -20.96
C ASP A 57 17.55 34.09 -19.74
N LEU A 58 17.36 33.55 -18.54
CA LEU A 58 17.40 34.30 -17.28
C LEU A 58 18.85 34.58 -16.84
N GLY A 59 19.03 35.59 -15.97
CA GLY A 59 20.32 35.80 -15.30
C GLY A 59 20.69 34.60 -14.41
N LEU A 60 22.00 34.33 -14.22
CA LEU A 60 22.50 33.10 -13.62
C LEU A 60 21.86 32.73 -12.28
N GLU A 61 21.71 33.70 -11.37
CA GLU A 61 21.11 33.47 -10.05
C GLU A 61 19.63 33.06 -10.15
N ALA A 62 18.86 33.75 -11.00
CA ALA A 62 17.45 33.44 -11.23
C ALA A 62 17.29 32.09 -11.94
N LEU A 63 18.13 31.80 -12.94
CA LEU A 63 18.13 30.54 -13.67
C LEU A 63 18.48 29.36 -12.77
N LEU A 64 19.48 29.52 -11.88
CA LEU A 64 19.84 28.55 -10.86
C LEU A 64 18.66 28.28 -9.91
N GLU A 65 17.98 29.32 -9.46
CA GLU A 65 16.81 29.18 -8.60
C GLU A 65 15.68 28.41 -9.27
N GLN A 66 15.38 28.69 -10.54
CA GLN A 66 14.35 27.94 -11.28
C GLN A 66 14.73 26.47 -11.47
N ASN A 67 16.00 26.17 -11.76
CA ASN A 67 16.49 24.79 -11.88
C ASN A 67 16.40 24.02 -10.55
N LEU A 68 16.77 24.65 -9.43
CA LEU A 68 16.67 24.04 -8.09
C LEU A 68 15.22 23.75 -7.71
N ARG A 69 14.31 24.69 -7.96
CA ARG A 69 12.86 24.48 -7.76
C ARG A 69 12.37 23.33 -8.64
N TYR A 70 12.70 23.32 -9.92
CA TYR A 70 12.29 22.27 -10.85
C TYR A 70 12.82 20.89 -10.43
N TYR A 71 14.09 20.80 -10.02
CA TYR A 71 14.67 19.58 -9.47
C TYR A 71 13.89 19.08 -8.25
N GLY A 72 13.44 19.97 -7.38
CA GLY A 72 12.55 19.63 -6.26
C GLY A 72 11.27 18.91 -6.70
N PHE A 73 10.60 19.40 -7.75
CA PHE A 73 9.43 18.72 -8.33
C PHE A 73 9.78 17.35 -8.93
N LEU A 74 10.91 17.24 -9.63
CA LEU A 74 11.37 15.97 -10.19
C LEU A 74 11.64 14.94 -9.10
N GLU A 75 12.24 15.34 -7.97
CA GLU A 75 12.47 14.45 -6.83
C GLU A 75 11.16 13.95 -6.24
N GLN A 76 10.21 14.85 -5.99
CA GLN A 76 8.90 14.50 -5.44
C GLN A 76 8.12 13.55 -6.35
N LEU A 77 8.22 13.74 -7.67
CA LEU A 77 7.63 12.84 -8.64
C LEU A 77 8.36 11.49 -8.68
N TYR A 78 9.69 11.48 -8.56
CA TYR A 78 10.50 10.27 -8.53
C TYR A 78 10.22 9.44 -7.27
N LEU A 79 10.06 10.06 -6.11
CA LEU A 79 9.66 9.38 -4.87
C LEU A 79 8.30 8.67 -4.98
N ARG A 80 7.44 9.13 -5.90
CA ARG A 80 6.11 8.55 -6.15
C ARG A 80 6.10 7.45 -7.19
N LEU A 81 6.78 7.67 -8.31
CA LEU A 81 6.75 6.77 -9.45
C LEU A 81 7.96 5.84 -9.55
N GLY A 82 9.13 6.28 -9.09
CA GLY A 82 10.39 5.57 -9.25
C GLY A 82 10.58 5.04 -10.67
N SER A 83 10.76 3.72 -10.79
CA SER A 83 10.90 3.02 -12.07
C SER A 83 9.62 3.02 -12.92
N GLN A 84 8.44 3.23 -12.32
CA GLN A 84 7.16 3.34 -13.04
C GLN A 84 6.99 4.70 -13.74
N SER A 85 7.94 5.63 -13.61
CA SER A 85 7.89 6.94 -14.27
C SER A 85 7.71 6.86 -15.79
N VAL A 86 8.15 5.77 -16.43
CA VAL A 86 7.94 5.49 -17.86
C VAL A 86 6.46 5.49 -18.25
N GLN A 87 5.55 5.21 -17.30
CA GLN A 87 4.10 5.22 -17.54
C GLN A 87 3.56 6.62 -17.89
N LEU A 88 4.26 7.71 -17.55
CA LEU A 88 3.89 9.06 -17.97
C LEU A 88 3.96 9.22 -19.51
N LYS A 89 4.69 8.34 -20.20
CA LYS A 89 4.92 8.39 -21.65
C LYS A 89 5.47 9.76 -22.10
N LEU A 90 6.33 10.33 -21.26
CA LEU A 90 7.08 11.53 -21.57
C LEU A 90 8.39 11.16 -22.25
N ASP A 91 8.73 11.94 -23.26
CA ASP A 91 9.95 11.85 -24.03
C ASP A 91 10.88 12.98 -23.59
N TYR A 92 11.88 12.67 -22.78
CA TYR A 92 12.89 13.62 -22.32
C TYR A 92 14.01 13.67 -23.35
N THR A 93 14.09 14.77 -24.10
CA THR A 93 15.11 14.98 -25.12
C THR A 93 16.12 16.04 -24.65
N TRP A 94 17.37 15.63 -24.46
CA TRP A 94 18.47 16.49 -24.05
C TRP A 94 19.63 16.41 -25.04
N TYR A 95 20.35 17.52 -25.16
CA TYR A 95 21.58 17.64 -25.92
C TYR A 95 22.75 17.69 -24.95
N ASP A 96 23.79 16.91 -25.23
CA ASP A 96 25.05 17.05 -24.50
C ASP A 96 25.58 18.47 -24.64
N ALA A 97 26.14 19.00 -23.55
CA ALA A 97 26.86 20.25 -23.56
C ALA A 97 27.96 20.14 -24.62
N GLU A 98 28.18 21.20 -25.39
CA GLU A 98 29.04 21.16 -26.58
C GLU A 98 30.50 20.78 -26.23
N HIS A 99 30.80 19.49 -26.22
CA HIS A 99 32.11 18.91 -25.98
C HIS A 99 32.64 18.29 -27.29
N GLY A 100 33.33 19.11 -28.09
CA GLY A 100 34.04 18.67 -29.30
C GLY A 100 33.33 18.94 -30.63
N MET A 101 34.06 18.76 -31.73
CA MET A 101 33.74 19.12 -33.14
C MET A 101 32.42 18.55 -33.72
N ASN A 102 31.63 17.78 -32.97
CA ASN A 102 30.48 17.04 -33.52
C ASN A 102 29.11 17.69 -33.24
N GLY A 103 29.05 18.85 -32.59
CA GLY A 103 27.79 19.40 -32.09
C GLY A 103 27.23 18.56 -30.93
N GLY A 104 26.41 19.16 -30.06
CA GLY A 104 25.85 18.46 -28.90
C GLY A 104 25.10 17.20 -29.32
N GLN A 105 25.56 16.03 -28.86
CA GLN A 105 24.92 14.76 -29.19
C GLN A 105 23.53 14.71 -28.56
N LYS A 106 22.54 14.32 -29.36
CA LYS A 106 21.13 14.25 -28.94
C LYS A 106 20.81 12.91 -28.29
N TYR A 107 20.20 12.95 -27.12
CA TYR A 107 19.70 11.79 -26.40
C TYR A 107 18.22 11.93 -26.08
N LYS A 108 17.48 10.84 -26.22
CA LYS A 108 16.05 10.78 -25.95
C LYS A 108 15.74 9.59 -25.05
N GLN A 109 15.16 9.83 -23.88
CA GLN A 109 14.83 8.79 -22.90
C GLN A 109 13.42 8.99 -22.32
N HIS A 110 12.82 7.93 -21.79
CA HIS A 110 11.49 7.98 -21.16
C HIS A 110 11.54 7.95 -19.62
N THR A 111 12.74 7.86 -19.05
CA THR A 111 12.95 7.72 -17.61
C THR A 111 13.08 9.08 -16.95
N LEU A 112 12.33 9.30 -15.85
CA LEU A 112 12.43 10.53 -15.06
C LEU A 112 13.84 10.78 -14.51
N VAL A 113 14.59 9.71 -14.25
CA VAL A 113 16.00 9.76 -13.83
C VAL A 113 16.84 10.57 -14.82
N PHE A 114 16.58 10.47 -16.13
CA PHE A 114 17.33 11.18 -17.16
C PHE A 114 17.06 12.69 -17.15
N GLU A 115 15.80 13.10 -16.94
CA GLU A 115 15.45 14.51 -16.73
C GLU A 115 16.12 15.03 -15.45
N LYS A 116 16.01 14.27 -14.34
CA LYS A 116 16.59 14.61 -13.05
C LYS A 116 18.12 14.82 -13.12
N SER A 117 18.84 13.88 -13.72
CA SER A 117 20.30 13.97 -13.88
C SER A 117 20.70 15.12 -14.81
N SER A 118 19.95 15.38 -15.88
CA SER A 118 20.24 16.48 -16.81
C SER A 118 20.01 17.84 -16.18
N THR A 119 18.91 18.01 -15.43
CA THR A 119 18.66 19.22 -14.64
C THR A 119 19.74 19.42 -13.57
N LEU A 120 20.15 18.37 -12.86
CA LEU A 120 21.21 18.47 -11.85
C LEU A 120 22.57 18.82 -12.45
N PHE A 121 22.90 18.31 -13.64
CA PHE A 121 24.08 18.73 -14.38
C PHE A 121 24.06 20.25 -14.61
N ASN A 122 22.93 20.79 -15.10
CA ASN A 122 22.78 22.23 -15.33
C ASN A 122 22.90 23.02 -14.01
N ILE A 123 22.36 22.53 -12.88
CA ILE A 123 22.57 23.15 -11.56
C ILE A 123 24.06 23.25 -11.22
N GLY A 124 24.81 22.17 -11.38
CA GLY A 124 26.25 22.14 -11.15
C GLY A 124 27.00 23.13 -12.04
N VAL A 125 26.65 23.19 -13.32
CA VAL A 125 27.21 24.17 -14.28
C VAL A 125 26.86 25.61 -13.90
N LEU A 126 25.61 25.91 -13.55
CA LEU A 126 25.17 27.25 -13.17
C LEU A 126 25.91 27.74 -11.92
N LEU A 127 26.13 26.87 -10.93
CA LEU A 127 26.93 27.19 -9.75
C LEU A 127 28.39 27.51 -10.13
N ALA A 128 28.99 26.76 -11.04
CA ALA A 128 30.34 27.03 -11.54
C ALA A 128 30.42 28.34 -12.33
N GLN A 129 29.43 28.62 -13.19
CA GLN A 129 29.35 29.89 -13.93
C GLN A 129 29.16 31.09 -13.00
N LEU A 130 28.31 30.95 -11.98
CA LEU A 130 28.09 31.99 -10.96
C LEU A 130 29.39 32.27 -10.18
N ALA A 131 30.15 31.24 -9.84
CA ALA A 131 31.48 31.41 -9.24
C ALA A 131 32.42 32.20 -10.17
N GLY A 132 32.36 31.95 -11.48
CA GLY A 132 33.11 32.67 -12.50
C GLY A 132 32.77 34.16 -12.58
N GLU A 133 31.50 34.54 -12.45
CA GLU A 133 31.10 35.96 -12.38
C GLU A 133 31.58 36.63 -11.09
N GLN A 134 31.47 35.92 -9.96
CA GLN A 134 31.90 36.40 -8.64
C GLN A 134 33.41 36.48 -8.47
N LEU A 135 34.18 35.74 -9.30
CA LEU A 135 35.65 35.71 -9.29
C LEU A 135 36.27 37.11 -9.39
N ARG A 136 35.65 38.01 -10.17
CA ARG A 136 36.13 39.38 -10.35
C ARG A 136 35.94 40.26 -9.10
N ALA A 137 34.94 39.96 -8.28
CA ALA A 137 34.60 40.75 -7.11
C ALA A 137 35.26 40.22 -5.84
N SER A 138 35.13 38.91 -5.56
CA SER A 138 35.63 38.31 -4.32
C SER A 138 35.79 36.80 -4.44
N TYR A 139 37.00 36.30 -4.20
CA TYR A 139 37.25 34.85 -4.10
C TYR A 139 36.47 34.21 -2.95
N LYS A 140 36.15 34.97 -1.88
CA LYS A 140 35.41 34.44 -0.72
C LYS A 140 33.98 34.04 -1.06
N GLU A 141 33.36 34.69 -2.04
CA GLU A 141 31.99 34.37 -2.49
C GLU A 141 31.99 33.26 -3.55
N ALA A 142 32.99 33.25 -4.42
CA ALA A 142 33.14 32.23 -5.47
C ALA A 142 33.43 30.82 -4.92
N ILE A 143 34.23 30.70 -3.84
CA ILE A 143 34.60 29.41 -3.24
C ILE A 143 33.37 28.61 -2.78
N PRO A 144 32.43 29.16 -1.99
CA PRO A 144 31.19 28.47 -1.64
C PRO A 144 30.38 27.99 -2.85
N GLN A 145 30.31 28.78 -3.93
CA GLN A 145 29.57 28.36 -5.13
C GLN A 145 30.25 27.16 -5.82
N LEU A 146 31.57 27.17 -5.94
CA LEU A 146 32.32 26.00 -6.45
C LEU A 146 32.13 24.78 -5.54
N ALA A 147 32.19 24.96 -4.22
CA ALA A 147 31.98 23.86 -3.27
C ALA A 147 30.58 23.24 -3.42
N ARG A 148 29.53 24.05 -3.63
CA ARG A 148 28.18 23.55 -3.95
C ARG A 148 28.14 22.82 -5.30
N ALA A 149 28.86 23.32 -6.30
CA ALA A 149 28.95 22.65 -7.61
C ALA A 149 29.64 21.28 -7.50
N VAL A 150 30.72 21.18 -6.71
CA VAL A 150 31.39 19.91 -6.40
C VAL A 150 30.41 18.92 -5.80
N ALA A 151 29.62 19.33 -4.79
CA ALA A 151 28.63 18.47 -4.16
C ALA A 151 27.59 17.91 -5.18
N CYS A 152 27.16 18.73 -6.14
CA CYS A 152 26.26 18.29 -7.21
C CYS A 152 26.91 17.19 -8.08
N PHE A 153 28.14 17.42 -8.57
CA PHE A 153 28.81 16.47 -9.45
C PHE A 153 29.29 15.20 -8.74
N GLU A 154 29.73 15.28 -7.48
CA GLU A 154 30.05 14.11 -6.66
C GLU A 154 28.81 13.24 -6.48
N TYR A 155 27.68 13.82 -6.06
CA TYR A 155 26.42 13.09 -5.93
C TYR A 155 26.00 12.45 -7.25
N MET A 156 26.17 13.15 -8.37
CA MET A 156 25.87 12.59 -9.69
C MET A 156 26.73 11.37 -10.02
N SER A 157 28.03 11.45 -9.75
CA SER A 157 28.98 10.37 -10.05
C SER A 157 28.67 9.09 -9.26
N GLU A 158 28.13 9.22 -8.04
CA GLU A 158 27.77 8.09 -7.19
C GLU A 158 26.36 7.57 -7.46
N THR A 159 25.44 8.43 -7.92
CA THR A 159 24.00 8.09 -8.06
C THR A 159 23.63 7.59 -9.46
N PHE A 160 24.25 8.11 -10.53
CA PHE A 160 23.84 7.85 -11.92
C PHE A 160 24.89 7.05 -12.71
N LEU A 161 25.16 5.80 -12.30
CA LEU A 161 26.30 5.02 -12.80
C LEU A 161 26.26 4.65 -14.30
N ASN A 162 25.08 4.59 -14.94
CA ASN A 162 24.94 4.07 -16.31
C ASN A 162 24.12 5.02 -17.22
N SER A 163 24.58 6.25 -17.40
CA SER A 163 23.90 7.21 -18.27
C SER A 163 24.29 7.02 -19.75
N PRO A 164 23.32 7.10 -20.69
CA PRO A 164 23.62 7.08 -22.13
C PRO A 164 24.29 8.38 -22.61
N SER A 165 24.04 9.50 -21.94
CA SER A 165 24.64 10.81 -22.24
C SER A 165 26.07 10.84 -21.72
N VAL A 166 27.01 11.31 -22.55
CA VAL A 166 28.44 11.28 -22.22
C VAL A 166 28.73 12.18 -21.02
N ASP A 167 28.18 13.40 -21.00
CA ASP A 167 28.39 14.33 -19.88
C ASP A 167 27.90 13.80 -18.53
N LEU A 168 26.94 12.87 -18.56
CA LEU A 168 26.28 12.31 -17.39
C LEU A 168 26.89 10.97 -16.93
N GLN A 169 27.92 10.46 -17.62
CA GLN A 169 28.64 9.26 -17.18
C GLN A 169 29.35 9.53 -15.85
N ALA A 170 29.44 8.50 -14.99
CA ALA A 170 29.99 8.63 -13.65
C ALA A 170 31.44 9.11 -13.66
N GLU A 171 32.22 8.67 -14.64
CA GLU A 171 33.63 9.05 -14.82
C GLU A 171 33.77 10.54 -15.16
N ASN A 172 32.88 11.06 -16.02
CA ASN A 172 32.91 12.45 -16.50
C ASN A 172 32.39 13.43 -15.45
N THR A 173 31.32 13.05 -14.74
CA THR A 173 30.83 13.82 -13.58
C THR A 173 31.82 13.80 -12.42
N GLY A 174 32.46 12.67 -12.15
CA GLY A 174 33.54 12.55 -11.17
C GLY A 174 34.77 13.38 -11.53
N PHE A 175 35.11 13.47 -12.82
CA PHE A 175 36.14 14.39 -13.31
C PHE A 175 35.76 15.86 -13.08
N LEU A 176 34.52 16.26 -13.39
CA LEU A 176 34.04 17.63 -13.14
C LEU A 176 34.07 17.99 -11.66
N ALA A 177 33.67 17.07 -10.78
CA ALA A 177 33.80 17.24 -9.33
C ALA A 177 35.26 17.49 -8.92
N ALA A 178 36.18 16.64 -9.39
CA ALA A 178 37.61 16.79 -9.09
C ALA A 178 38.19 18.12 -9.62
N LEU A 179 37.78 18.53 -10.83
CA LEU A 179 38.20 19.78 -11.44
C LEU A 179 37.73 21.00 -10.65
N LEU A 180 36.44 21.05 -10.30
CA LEU A 180 35.86 22.17 -9.54
C LEU A 180 36.41 22.23 -8.11
N HIS A 181 36.75 21.09 -7.51
CA HIS A 181 37.42 21.04 -6.21
C HIS A 181 38.85 21.61 -6.31
N ALA A 182 39.58 21.25 -7.36
CA ALA A 182 40.91 21.82 -7.65
C ALA A 182 40.85 23.34 -7.83
N GLU A 183 39.86 23.82 -8.59
CA GLU A 183 39.63 25.25 -8.81
C GLU A 183 39.23 25.98 -7.51
N ALA A 184 38.38 25.39 -6.67
CA ALA A 184 38.02 25.96 -5.37
C ALA A 184 39.25 26.09 -4.46
N GLN A 185 40.08 25.05 -4.38
CA GLN A 185 41.33 25.05 -3.61
C GLN A 185 42.31 26.10 -4.16
N GLU A 186 42.38 26.26 -5.47
CA GLU A 186 43.14 27.32 -6.12
C GLU A 186 42.65 28.71 -5.69
N LEU A 187 41.34 28.98 -5.70
CA LEU A 187 40.80 30.27 -5.28
C LEU A 187 41.10 30.57 -3.82
N PHE A 188 41.01 29.57 -2.94
CA PHE A 188 41.39 29.74 -1.53
C PHE A 188 42.87 30.07 -1.40
N LEU A 189 43.74 29.33 -2.10
CA LEU A 189 45.18 29.59 -2.12
C LEU A 189 45.49 31.01 -2.61
N LEU A 190 44.88 31.45 -3.72
CA LEU A 190 45.07 32.80 -4.26
C LEU A 190 44.59 33.89 -3.30
N ASN A 191 43.48 33.64 -2.58
CA ASN A 191 43.00 34.54 -1.53
C ASN A 191 44.04 34.69 -0.40
N VAL A 192 44.66 33.58 0.02
CA VAL A 192 45.75 33.63 1.02
C VAL A 192 46.97 34.36 0.45
N ILE A 193 47.43 34.03 -0.76
CA ILE A 193 48.60 34.67 -1.41
C ILE A 193 48.40 36.18 -1.50
N ASN A 194 47.23 36.65 -1.95
CA ASN A 194 46.96 38.07 -2.17
C ASN A 194 46.65 38.85 -0.87
N GLY A 195 46.26 38.18 0.21
CA GLY A 195 45.72 38.81 1.43
C GLY A 195 46.73 39.35 2.46
N GLY A 196 48.03 39.41 2.19
CA GLY A 196 49.03 39.91 3.15
C GLY A 196 50.45 39.41 2.90
N ASP A 197 51.31 39.49 3.93
CA ASP A 197 52.72 39.08 3.83
C ASP A 197 52.86 37.58 3.54
N ALA A 198 53.19 37.25 2.29
CA ALA A 198 53.34 35.88 1.83
C ALA A 198 54.53 35.16 2.49
N ALA A 199 55.62 35.89 2.78
CA ALA A 199 56.85 35.31 3.32
C ALA A 199 56.65 34.76 4.74
N ARG A 200 55.88 35.47 5.58
CA ARG A 200 55.51 35.00 6.93
C ARG A 200 54.59 33.78 6.92
N ARG A 201 53.89 33.54 5.80
CA ARG A 201 52.91 32.45 5.63
C ARG A 201 53.44 31.32 4.75
N ALA A 202 54.74 31.28 4.46
CA ALA A 202 55.38 30.30 3.58
C ALA A 202 55.03 28.83 3.97
N SER A 203 55.02 28.49 5.26
CA SER A 203 54.64 27.15 5.73
C SER A 203 53.18 26.77 5.43
N LEU A 204 52.26 27.75 5.49
CA LEU A 204 50.86 27.55 5.13
C LEU A 204 50.70 27.43 3.61
N LEU A 205 51.34 28.35 2.86
CA LEU A 205 51.29 28.40 1.40
C LEU A 205 51.88 27.14 0.76
N CYS A 206 52.95 26.59 1.32
CA CYS A 206 53.54 25.32 0.89
C CYS A 206 52.49 24.18 0.92
N ARG A 207 51.80 24.01 2.06
CA ARG A 207 50.79 22.95 2.24
C ARG A 207 49.57 23.14 1.34
N LEU A 208 49.06 24.37 1.23
CA LEU A 208 47.92 24.69 0.35
C LEU A 208 48.25 24.48 -1.13
N SER A 209 49.43 24.94 -1.57
CA SER A 209 49.87 24.81 -2.96
C SER A 209 50.15 23.36 -3.34
N TYR A 210 50.77 22.59 -2.44
CA TYR A 210 50.99 21.16 -2.68
C TYR A 210 49.67 20.39 -2.79
N THR A 211 48.68 20.74 -1.98
CA THR A 211 47.33 20.16 -2.06
C THR A 211 46.62 20.55 -3.36
N CYS A 212 46.70 21.82 -3.76
CA CYS A 212 46.16 22.31 -5.04
C CYS A 212 46.78 21.55 -6.24
N ALA A 213 48.10 21.39 -6.24
CA ALA A 213 48.82 20.61 -7.26
C ALA A 213 48.37 19.14 -7.29
N ARG A 214 48.14 18.51 -6.12
CA ARG A 214 47.64 17.14 -6.03
C ARG A 214 46.23 17.00 -6.61
N PHE A 215 45.34 17.96 -6.38
CA PHE A 215 44.00 17.95 -6.98
C PHE A 215 44.04 18.11 -8.50
N TYR A 216 44.87 19.02 -9.02
CA TYR A 216 45.07 19.10 -10.47
C TYR A 216 45.74 17.84 -11.04
N ARG A 217 46.62 17.18 -10.29
CA ARG A 217 47.21 15.89 -10.72
C ARG A 217 46.15 14.80 -10.88
N LYS A 218 45.17 14.71 -9.95
CA LYS A 218 44.02 13.81 -10.09
C LYS A 218 43.24 14.08 -11.39
N CYS A 219 43.13 15.35 -11.79
CA CYS A 219 42.51 15.73 -13.06
C CYS A 219 43.39 15.38 -14.28
N VAL A 220 44.72 15.45 -14.17
CA VAL A 220 45.65 14.99 -15.24
C VAL A 220 45.57 13.47 -15.42
N GLU A 221 45.45 12.71 -14.33
CA GLU A 221 45.33 11.24 -14.37
C GLU A 221 44.13 10.78 -15.18
N PHE A 222 43.01 11.52 -15.14
CA PHE A 222 41.85 11.29 -16.01
C PHE A 222 42.20 11.29 -17.51
N TYR A 223 43.12 12.15 -17.94
CA TYR A 223 43.59 12.20 -19.33
C TYR A 223 44.68 11.18 -19.68
N LYS A 224 45.29 10.52 -18.68
CA LYS A 224 46.34 9.49 -18.88
C LYS A 224 45.80 8.06 -18.91
N ALA A 225 44.55 7.85 -18.47
CA ALA A 225 44.01 6.52 -18.18
C ALA A 225 43.87 5.61 -19.42
N ASP A 226 43.89 6.16 -20.64
CA ASP A 226 43.96 5.36 -21.86
C ASP A 226 45.42 5.16 -22.26
N GLY A 227 45.87 3.90 -22.30
CA GLY A 227 47.19 3.48 -22.79
C GLY A 227 47.45 3.73 -24.28
N ALA A 228 46.82 4.75 -24.86
CA ALA A 228 47.04 5.27 -26.19
C ALA A 228 48.18 6.30 -26.14
N ASP A 229 49.09 6.23 -27.13
CA ASP A 229 50.20 7.17 -27.34
C ASP A 229 49.79 8.62 -27.01
N GLU A 230 50.61 9.29 -26.18
CA GLU A 230 50.35 10.63 -25.59
C GLU A 230 49.89 11.70 -26.60
N ALA A 231 50.21 11.54 -27.89
CA ALA A 231 49.93 12.51 -28.93
C ALA A 231 48.58 12.33 -29.66
N ALA A 232 47.95 11.14 -29.58
CA ALA A 232 46.80 10.80 -30.44
C ALA A 232 45.56 10.31 -29.70
N ALA A 233 45.61 10.14 -28.37
CA ALA A 233 44.44 9.75 -27.58
C ALA A 233 43.32 10.80 -27.73
N ALA A 234 42.16 10.35 -28.22
CA ALA A 234 40.95 11.17 -28.24
C ALA A 234 40.69 11.66 -26.81
N VAL A 235 40.41 12.96 -26.65
CA VAL A 235 40.11 13.55 -25.35
C VAL A 235 38.85 12.84 -24.81
N PRO A 236 38.91 12.12 -23.67
CA PRO A 236 37.79 11.32 -23.19
C PRO A 236 36.54 12.16 -22.94
N TYR A 237 36.76 13.37 -22.41
CA TYR A 237 35.71 14.33 -22.08
C TYR A 237 36.26 15.76 -21.97
N GLY A 238 35.42 16.75 -22.31
CA GLY A 238 35.76 18.17 -22.26
C GLY A 238 36.44 18.71 -23.52
N GLU A 239 36.77 20.00 -23.51
CA GLU A 239 37.50 20.61 -24.63
C GLU A 239 38.98 20.21 -24.61
N ALA A 240 39.60 20.05 -25.78
CA ALA A 240 41.01 19.65 -25.88
C ALA A 240 41.98 20.57 -25.12
N LYS A 241 41.63 21.86 -25.00
CA LYS A 241 42.41 22.85 -24.23
C LYS A 241 42.42 22.56 -22.72
N TRP A 242 41.39 21.90 -22.17
CA TRP A 242 41.30 21.66 -20.73
C TRP A 242 42.46 20.82 -20.20
N ARG A 243 42.88 19.79 -20.96
CA ARG A 243 44.06 18.99 -20.65
C ARG A 243 45.29 19.87 -20.45
N ASP A 244 45.54 20.79 -21.37
CA ASP A 244 46.69 21.68 -21.30
C ASP A 244 46.57 22.73 -20.18
N VAL A 245 45.37 23.22 -19.88
CA VAL A 245 45.11 24.11 -18.73
C VAL A 245 45.38 23.40 -17.41
N VAL A 246 44.85 22.19 -17.24
CA VAL A 246 45.00 21.39 -16.02
C VAL A 246 46.48 21.02 -15.80
N ASN A 247 47.20 20.62 -16.85
CA ASN A 247 48.64 20.35 -16.76
C ASN A 247 49.45 21.61 -16.42
N MET A 248 49.13 22.74 -17.05
CA MET A 248 49.76 24.03 -16.73
C MET A 248 49.55 24.40 -15.25
N LYS A 249 48.30 24.31 -14.75
CA LYS A 249 47.97 24.64 -13.35
C LYS A 249 48.60 23.66 -12.36
N MET A 250 48.64 22.36 -12.66
CA MET A 250 49.34 21.36 -11.86
C MET A 250 50.81 21.76 -11.63
N HIS A 251 51.55 21.97 -12.72
CA HIS A 251 52.98 22.32 -12.64
C HIS A 251 53.23 23.73 -12.08
N LEU A 252 52.31 24.68 -12.30
CA LEU A 252 52.35 25.99 -11.64
C LEU A 252 52.32 25.81 -10.12
N TYR A 253 51.34 25.10 -9.58
CA TYR A 253 51.19 24.96 -8.13
C TYR A 253 52.21 24.01 -7.50
N GLU A 254 52.76 23.04 -8.25
CA GLU A 254 53.96 22.29 -7.83
C GLU A 254 55.16 23.23 -7.63
N GLY A 255 55.40 24.14 -8.56
CA GLY A 255 56.48 25.11 -8.45
C GLY A 255 56.25 26.14 -7.34
N VAL A 256 55.00 26.60 -7.14
CA VAL A 256 54.65 27.48 -6.01
C VAL A 256 54.83 26.76 -4.67
N ALA A 257 54.49 25.47 -4.57
CA ALA A 257 54.72 24.67 -3.38
C ALA A 257 56.22 24.53 -3.08
N ALA A 258 57.03 24.22 -4.09
CA ALA A 258 58.48 24.11 -3.97
C ALA A 258 59.13 25.43 -3.55
N TYR A 259 58.73 26.54 -4.17
CA TYR A 259 59.21 27.88 -3.81
C TYR A 259 58.93 28.22 -2.35
N ASN A 260 57.68 28.04 -1.89
CA ASN A 260 57.33 28.33 -0.49
C ASN A 260 58.01 27.37 0.50
N SER A 261 58.21 26.10 0.11
CA SER A 261 58.98 25.15 0.91
C SER A 261 60.45 25.59 1.04
N ALA A 262 61.05 26.10 -0.04
CA ALA A 262 62.41 26.63 -0.01
C ALA A 262 62.55 27.82 0.95
N LEU A 263 61.58 28.73 0.97
CA LEU A 263 61.56 29.85 1.92
C LEU A 263 61.52 29.39 3.38
N VAL A 264 60.79 28.30 3.68
CA VAL A 264 60.76 27.72 5.04
C VAL A 264 62.12 27.10 5.39
N LEU A 265 62.78 26.42 4.45
CA LEU A 265 64.10 25.82 4.69
C LEU A 265 65.20 26.88 4.83
N GLU A 266 65.12 27.97 4.07
CA GLU A 266 66.00 29.13 4.21
C GLU A 266 65.89 29.73 5.61
N GLN A 267 64.66 29.92 6.12
CA GLN A 267 64.44 30.39 7.50
C GLN A 267 64.95 29.39 8.55
N ALA A 268 65.00 28.10 8.22
CA ALA A 268 65.57 27.05 9.07
C ALA A 268 67.10 26.89 8.92
N GLY A 269 67.76 27.71 8.08
CA GLY A 269 69.20 27.68 7.84
C GLY A 269 69.71 26.55 6.94
N LYS A 270 68.81 25.78 6.30
CA LYS A 270 69.16 24.66 5.39
C LYS A 270 69.19 25.14 3.94
N ILE A 271 70.23 25.89 3.59
CA ILE A 271 70.25 26.67 2.34
C ILE A 271 70.54 25.78 1.12
N GLY A 272 71.34 24.74 1.26
CA GLY A 272 71.60 23.79 0.17
C GLY A 272 70.33 23.04 -0.24
N HIS A 273 69.49 22.69 0.74
CA HIS A 273 68.17 22.09 0.47
C HIS A 273 67.19 23.09 -0.13
N ALA A 274 67.27 24.38 0.26
CA ALA A 274 66.47 25.43 -0.35
C ALA A 274 66.83 25.64 -1.83
N VAL A 275 68.13 25.61 -2.18
CA VAL A 275 68.59 25.69 -3.58
C VAL A 275 68.00 24.56 -4.43
N GLY A 276 68.13 23.30 -4.01
CA GLY A 276 67.61 22.19 -4.81
C GLY A 276 66.07 22.20 -4.95
N LEU A 277 65.33 22.71 -3.96
CA LEU A 277 63.89 22.97 -4.11
C LEU A 277 63.58 24.11 -5.08
N LEU A 278 64.39 25.16 -5.10
CA LEU A 278 64.24 26.27 -6.05
C LEU A 278 64.56 25.84 -7.48
N GLU A 279 65.53 24.94 -7.68
CA GLU A 279 65.79 24.30 -8.98
C GLU A 279 64.58 23.49 -9.46
N LYS A 280 63.98 22.69 -8.56
CA LYS A 280 62.73 21.97 -8.84
C LYS A 280 61.57 22.91 -9.15
N ALA A 281 61.48 24.03 -8.42
CA ALA A 281 60.47 25.06 -8.68
C ALA A 281 60.65 25.66 -10.09
N ALA A 282 61.88 26.01 -10.47
CA ALA A 282 62.20 26.56 -11.78
C ALA A 282 61.91 25.56 -12.92
N ALA A 283 62.26 24.28 -12.74
CA ALA A 283 61.93 23.23 -13.69
C ALA A 283 60.41 23.07 -13.88
N SER A 284 59.65 23.06 -12.77
CA SER A 284 58.18 23.00 -12.81
C SER A 284 57.56 24.20 -13.54
N MET A 285 58.10 25.41 -13.33
CA MET A 285 57.66 26.62 -14.03
C MET A 285 57.98 26.58 -15.53
N ALA A 286 59.09 25.93 -15.93
CA ALA A 286 59.41 25.71 -17.33
C ALA A 286 58.42 24.73 -18.00
N THR A 287 58.06 23.63 -17.32
CA THR A 287 57.06 22.67 -17.82
C THR A 287 55.67 23.31 -17.92
N ALA A 288 55.26 24.10 -16.92
CA ALA A 288 54.03 24.88 -16.97
C ALA A 288 54.03 25.84 -18.18
N ASN A 289 55.16 26.46 -18.48
CA ASN A 289 55.30 27.34 -19.65
C ASN A 289 55.18 26.60 -20.99
N THR A 290 55.62 25.35 -21.06
CA THR A 290 55.45 24.50 -22.25
C THR A 290 53.96 24.25 -22.51
N HIS A 291 53.19 23.87 -21.49
CA HIS A 291 51.73 23.70 -21.63
C HIS A 291 51.02 25.03 -21.94
N ARG A 292 51.45 26.14 -21.32
CA ARG A 292 50.93 27.48 -21.65
C ARG A 292 51.13 27.84 -23.13
N LYS A 293 52.28 27.48 -23.72
CA LYS A 293 52.56 27.70 -25.14
C LYS A 293 51.74 26.81 -26.08
N ALA A 294 51.33 25.62 -25.61
CA ALA A 294 50.44 24.73 -26.35
C ALA A 294 49.00 25.28 -26.46
N LEU A 295 48.57 26.12 -25.51
CA LEU A 295 47.27 26.79 -25.48
C LEU A 295 47.14 27.94 -26.52
N GLN A 296 47.74 27.82 -27.70
CA GLN A 296 47.68 28.86 -28.74
C GLN A 296 46.21 29.25 -29.02
N GLY A 297 45.90 30.54 -28.90
CA GLY A 297 44.56 31.08 -29.11
C GLY A 297 43.73 31.34 -27.85
N THR A 298 44.12 30.88 -26.65
CA THR A 298 43.42 31.22 -25.40
C THR A 298 43.98 32.50 -24.77
N ALA A 299 43.70 33.66 -25.40
CA ALA A 299 44.18 34.96 -24.91
C ALA A 299 43.78 35.22 -23.44
N TYR A 300 42.56 34.83 -23.05
CA TYR A 300 42.05 35.07 -21.70
C TYR A 300 42.89 34.41 -20.59
N LEU A 301 43.35 33.16 -20.78
CA LEU A 301 44.21 32.48 -19.80
C LEU A 301 45.60 33.11 -19.72
N ARG A 302 46.14 33.51 -20.88
CA ARG A 302 47.46 34.12 -20.97
C ARG A 302 47.49 35.46 -20.23
N ASP A 303 46.42 36.23 -20.31
CA ASP A 303 46.35 37.57 -19.74
C ASP A 303 45.98 37.54 -18.24
N GLU A 304 45.32 36.49 -17.75
CA GLU A 304 44.95 36.34 -16.32
C GLU A 304 46.05 35.66 -15.47
N VAL A 305 46.82 34.72 -16.03
CA VAL A 305 47.88 34.00 -15.28
C VAL A 305 49.27 34.49 -15.69
N ASP A 306 49.87 35.36 -14.86
CA ASP A 306 51.23 35.90 -15.06
C ASP A 306 52.34 34.87 -14.74
N LEU A 307 52.45 33.84 -15.58
CA LEU A 307 53.44 32.77 -15.42
C LEU A 307 54.88 33.27 -15.64
N ASP A 308 55.07 34.31 -16.46
CA ASP A 308 56.39 34.90 -16.71
C ASP A 308 56.89 35.67 -15.49
N GLY A 309 56.03 36.47 -14.86
CA GLY A 309 56.34 37.15 -13.60
C GLY A 309 56.65 36.17 -12.47
N ILE A 310 55.87 35.10 -12.33
CA ILE A 310 56.12 34.06 -11.31
C ILE A 310 57.45 33.34 -11.59
N SER A 311 57.69 32.95 -12.84
CA SER A 311 58.95 32.31 -13.25
C SER A 311 60.15 33.22 -12.99
N SER A 312 60.02 34.54 -13.24
CA SER A 312 61.06 35.52 -12.94
C SER A 312 61.38 35.58 -11.44
N VAL A 313 60.36 35.65 -10.57
CA VAL A 313 60.53 35.67 -9.11
C VAL A 313 61.25 34.40 -8.61
N VAL A 314 60.88 33.23 -9.13
CA VAL A 314 61.52 31.97 -8.76
C VAL A 314 62.99 31.95 -9.20
N ASN A 315 63.28 32.38 -10.44
CA ASN A 315 64.64 32.40 -10.97
C ASN A 315 65.53 33.43 -10.26
N GLU A 316 65.04 34.62 -9.93
CA GLU A 316 65.79 35.62 -9.17
C GLU A 316 66.08 35.15 -7.74
N LYS A 317 65.13 34.49 -7.10
CA LYS A 317 65.35 33.88 -5.77
C LYS A 317 66.34 32.72 -5.83
N LEU A 318 66.27 31.89 -6.88
CA LEU A 318 67.25 30.83 -7.13
C LEU A 318 68.66 31.40 -7.30
N LYS A 319 68.84 32.43 -8.16
CA LYS A 319 70.14 33.09 -8.35
C LYS A 319 70.69 33.67 -7.04
N THR A 320 69.85 34.32 -6.24
CA THR A 320 70.27 34.92 -4.97
C THR A 320 70.66 33.86 -3.95
N THR A 321 69.84 32.84 -3.77
CA THR A 321 70.07 31.78 -2.77
C THR A 321 71.25 30.88 -3.15
N ALA A 322 71.41 30.58 -4.45
CA ALA A 322 72.57 29.84 -4.96
C ALA A 322 73.86 30.66 -4.77
N LYS A 323 73.82 31.96 -5.08
CA LYS A 323 74.93 32.87 -4.83
C LYS A 323 75.33 32.89 -3.35
N ASP A 324 74.36 32.99 -2.45
CA ASP A 324 74.62 33.00 -1.01
C ASP A 324 75.16 31.63 -0.53
N ASN A 325 74.67 30.52 -1.11
CA ASN A 325 75.22 29.20 -0.82
C ASN A 325 76.68 29.09 -1.29
N ASP A 326 77.01 29.61 -2.48
CA ASP A 326 78.36 29.53 -3.05
C ASP A 326 79.37 30.45 -2.35
N TYR A 327 78.93 31.60 -1.82
CA TYR A 327 79.84 32.58 -1.19
C TYR A 327 79.84 32.56 0.34
N ILE A 328 78.76 32.11 0.99
CA ILE A 328 78.57 32.24 2.44
C ILE A 328 78.43 30.85 3.08
N TYR A 329 77.44 30.06 2.68
CA TYR A 329 77.00 28.90 3.48
C TYR A 329 77.66 27.56 3.12
N HIS A 330 77.96 27.34 1.84
CA HIS A 330 78.55 26.12 1.29
C HIS A 330 77.82 24.83 1.71
N ASP A 331 76.50 24.90 1.88
CA ASP A 331 75.68 23.74 2.25
C ASP A 331 75.51 22.82 1.04
N HIS A 332 75.48 21.51 1.27
CA HIS A 332 75.38 20.52 0.21
C HIS A 332 73.99 20.61 -0.45
N VAL A 333 73.95 20.72 -1.79
CA VAL A 333 72.71 20.72 -2.58
C VAL A 333 72.33 19.26 -2.90
N PRO A 334 71.28 18.69 -2.28
CA PRO A 334 70.85 17.32 -2.57
C PRO A 334 70.15 17.22 -3.93
N SER A 335 70.48 16.17 -4.70
CA SER A 335 69.89 15.90 -6.01
C SER A 335 68.43 15.39 -5.92
N ASP A 336 68.10 14.64 -4.85
CA ASP A 336 66.82 13.95 -4.69
C ASP A 336 65.93 14.59 -3.62
N ILE A 337 65.51 15.84 -3.84
CA ILE A 337 64.55 16.49 -2.93
C ILE A 337 63.10 16.26 -3.39
N SER A 338 62.34 15.53 -2.58
CA SER A 338 60.89 15.40 -2.76
C SER A 338 60.10 16.33 -1.84
N LEU A 339 58.94 16.77 -2.34
CA LEU A 339 57.94 17.51 -1.56
C LEU A 339 57.01 16.58 -0.76
N ASP A 340 57.13 15.26 -0.92
CA ASP A 340 56.16 14.28 -0.42
C ASP A 340 56.03 14.23 1.10
N SER A 341 57.01 14.76 1.85
CA SER A 341 56.90 14.92 3.30
C SER A 341 55.95 16.06 3.74
N THR A 342 55.40 16.83 2.81
CA THR A 342 54.52 17.96 3.10
C THR A 342 53.12 17.48 3.47
N LYS A 343 52.65 17.81 4.68
CA LYS A 343 51.29 17.50 5.13
C LYS A 343 50.25 18.17 4.22
N LEU A 344 49.39 17.36 3.59
CA LEU A 344 48.24 17.83 2.82
C LEU A 344 47.26 18.60 3.69
N MET A 345 46.65 19.63 3.12
CA MET A 345 45.71 20.50 3.80
C MET A 345 44.69 21.01 2.78
N ASP A 346 43.56 20.30 2.72
CA ASP A 346 42.39 20.73 1.98
C ASP A 346 41.68 21.83 2.76
N ALA A 347 41.48 22.99 2.11
CA ALA A 347 40.78 24.12 2.72
C ALA A 347 39.30 24.17 2.32
N ILE A 348 38.88 23.32 1.39
CA ILE A 348 37.52 23.36 0.83
C ILE A 348 36.63 22.40 1.61
N LYS A 349 35.61 22.96 2.24
CA LYS A 349 34.55 22.19 2.88
C LYS A 349 33.39 22.06 1.90
N VAL A 350 33.32 20.92 1.22
CA VAL A 350 32.19 20.56 0.36
C VAL A 350 30.96 20.36 1.25
N PRO A 351 29.83 21.06 1.02
CA PRO A 351 28.59 20.81 1.73
C PRO A 351 28.01 19.45 1.34
N GLU A 352 27.23 18.84 2.22
CA GLU A 352 26.44 17.67 1.84
C GLU A 352 25.45 18.04 0.74
N PHE A 353 25.18 17.12 -0.19
CA PHE A 353 24.29 17.37 -1.32
C PHE A 353 22.91 17.88 -0.86
N ASP A 354 22.36 17.31 0.21
CA ASP A 354 21.08 17.71 0.78
C ASP A 354 21.09 19.17 1.26
N ALA A 355 22.21 19.72 1.72
CA ALA A 355 22.31 21.13 2.07
C ALA A 355 22.19 22.06 0.84
N VAL A 356 22.44 21.55 -0.37
CA VAL A 356 22.32 22.32 -1.63
C VAL A 356 20.87 22.36 -2.12
N VAL A 357 20.18 21.22 -2.07
CA VAL A 357 18.82 21.06 -2.64
C VAL A 357 17.68 21.04 -1.61
N GLY A 358 17.98 20.73 -0.35
CA GLY A 358 17.06 20.53 0.76
C GLY A 358 15.98 21.60 0.92
N PRO A 359 16.35 22.89 1.00
CA PRO A 359 15.35 23.98 1.11
C PRO A 359 14.31 23.98 -0.02
N TYR A 360 14.72 23.58 -1.23
CA TYR A 360 13.83 23.52 -2.39
C TYR A 360 13.00 22.24 -2.42
N LEU A 361 13.54 21.13 -1.90
CA LEU A 361 12.83 19.86 -1.73
C LEU A 361 11.69 20.00 -0.72
N GLU A 362 11.96 20.62 0.43
CA GLU A 362 10.97 20.90 1.47
C GLU A 362 9.86 21.81 0.93
N ALA A 363 10.22 22.93 0.29
CA ALA A 363 9.25 23.85 -0.32
C ALA A 363 8.39 23.17 -1.41
N ALA A 364 8.99 22.28 -2.21
CA ALA A 364 8.26 21.55 -3.24
C ALA A 364 7.28 20.52 -2.66
N THR A 365 7.53 19.98 -1.45
CA THR A 365 6.76 18.88 -0.87
C THR A 365 5.27 19.21 -0.76
N GLU A 366 4.91 20.36 -0.20
CA GLU A 366 3.51 20.76 0.00
C GLU A 366 2.78 20.96 -1.34
N THR A 367 3.43 21.65 -2.28
CA THR A 367 2.84 21.94 -3.60
C THR A 367 2.72 20.66 -4.43
N CYS A 368 3.70 19.75 -4.34
CA CYS A 368 3.69 18.45 -5.02
C CYS A 368 2.66 17.50 -4.44
N ASN A 369 2.39 17.55 -3.13
CA ASN A 369 1.33 16.76 -2.52
C ASN A 369 -0.04 17.10 -3.10
N ASP A 370 -0.24 18.35 -3.50
CA ASP A 370 -1.46 18.81 -4.16
C ASP A 370 -1.48 18.55 -5.66
N LEU A 371 -0.35 18.76 -6.35
CA LEU A 371 -0.23 18.53 -7.78
C LEU A 371 -0.35 17.04 -8.15
N PHE A 372 0.27 16.16 -7.36
CA PHE A 372 0.36 14.72 -7.62
C PHE A 372 -0.63 13.89 -6.79
N ARG A 373 -1.77 14.46 -6.39
CA ARG A 373 -2.80 13.77 -5.57
C ARG A 373 -3.23 12.42 -6.15
N GLY A 374 -3.36 12.32 -7.48
CA GLY A 374 -3.69 11.06 -8.17
C GLY A 374 -2.49 10.17 -8.52
N ILE A 375 -1.30 10.50 -8.03
CA ILE A 375 -0.09 9.71 -8.23
C ILE A 375 0.40 9.25 -6.86
N VAL A 376 -0.19 8.15 -6.41
CA VAL A 376 0.16 7.52 -5.14
C VAL A 376 1.11 6.35 -5.41
N PRO A 377 2.26 6.26 -4.71
CA PRO A 377 3.18 5.14 -4.86
C PRO A 377 2.51 3.79 -4.57
N MET A 378 2.90 2.73 -5.29
CA MET A 378 2.35 1.38 -5.06
C MET A 378 2.52 0.93 -3.60
N ALA A 379 3.66 1.24 -2.98
CA ALA A 379 3.90 0.94 -1.57
C ALA A 379 2.89 1.65 -0.64
N VAL A 380 2.46 2.86 -0.99
CA VAL A 380 1.42 3.57 -0.24
C VAL A 380 0.06 2.93 -0.47
N TYR A 381 -0.28 2.53 -1.70
CA TYR A 381 -1.52 1.79 -1.97
C TYR A 381 -1.61 0.48 -1.20
N GLU A 382 -0.52 -0.29 -1.14
CA GLU A 382 -0.47 -1.53 -0.36
C GLU A 382 -0.67 -1.26 1.13
N ARG A 383 -0.01 -0.23 1.67
CA ARG A 383 -0.15 0.18 3.08
C ARG A 383 -1.52 0.77 3.39
N GLU A 384 -2.11 1.53 2.47
CA GLU A 384 -3.47 2.05 2.57
C GLU A 384 -4.50 0.92 2.54
N SER A 385 -4.26 -0.13 1.73
CA SER A 385 -5.07 -1.35 1.72
C SER A 385 -4.96 -2.11 3.04
N MET A 386 -3.76 -2.25 3.61
CA MET A 386 -3.57 -2.86 4.93
C MET A 386 -4.30 -2.05 6.02
N TYR A 387 -4.18 -0.72 5.99
CA TYR A 387 -4.87 0.15 6.94
C TYR A 387 -6.39 0.08 6.80
N THR A 388 -6.90 0.04 5.57
CA THR A 388 -8.33 -0.10 5.30
C THR A 388 -8.87 -1.45 5.75
N GLU A 389 -8.06 -2.51 5.66
CA GLU A 389 -8.39 -3.83 6.19
C GLU A 389 -8.44 -3.81 7.74
N GLU A 390 -7.46 -3.21 8.42
CA GLU A 390 -7.50 -3.02 9.88
C GLU A 390 -8.72 -2.19 10.33
N LYS A 391 -9.03 -1.11 9.62
CA LYS A 391 -10.25 -0.31 9.84
C LYS A 391 -11.52 -1.16 9.66
N THR A 392 -11.55 -2.00 8.63
CA THR A 392 -12.70 -2.88 8.34
C THR A 392 -12.82 -3.97 9.40
N GLN A 393 -11.73 -4.52 9.91
CA GLN A 393 -11.73 -5.50 11.01
C GLN A 393 -12.21 -4.88 12.32
N LEU A 394 -11.73 -3.69 12.65
CA LEU A 394 -12.25 -2.92 13.79
C LEU A 394 -13.75 -2.68 13.64
N LEU A 395 -14.18 -2.20 12.47
CA LEU A 395 -15.59 -1.93 12.21
C LEU A 395 -16.44 -3.20 12.30
N ARG A 396 -15.98 -4.34 11.77
CA ARG A 396 -16.68 -5.63 11.88
C ARG A 396 -16.84 -6.05 13.34
N ARG A 397 -15.76 -5.98 14.13
CA ARG A 397 -15.81 -6.32 15.56
C ARG A 397 -16.83 -5.47 16.32
N GLU A 398 -16.84 -4.17 16.08
CA GLU A 398 -17.79 -3.27 16.74
C GLU A 398 -19.23 -3.51 16.26
N VAL A 399 -19.43 -3.78 14.96
CA VAL A 399 -20.75 -4.14 14.41
C VAL A 399 -21.27 -5.43 15.02
N ASP A 400 -20.45 -6.48 15.09
CA ASP A 400 -20.82 -7.77 15.68
C ASP A 400 -21.21 -7.62 17.17
N ALA A 401 -20.48 -6.79 17.92
CA ALA A 401 -20.79 -6.50 19.31
C ALA A 401 -22.13 -5.77 19.48
N VAL A 402 -22.45 -4.82 18.58
CA VAL A 402 -23.73 -4.11 18.58
C VAL A 402 -24.87 -5.05 18.18
N GLU A 403 -24.69 -5.87 17.14
CA GLU A 403 -25.70 -6.83 16.68
C GLU A 403 -26.03 -7.86 17.76
N GLN A 404 -25.02 -8.39 18.47
CA GLN A 404 -25.23 -9.29 19.59
C GLN A 404 -26.01 -8.61 20.73
N ALA A 405 -25.65 -7.38 21.08
CA ALA A 405 -26.36 -6.64 22.13
C ALA A 405 -27.81 -6.30 21.72
N ASP A 406 -28.04 -5.96 20.45
CA ASP A 406 -29.37 -5.67 19.94
C ASP A 406 -30.24 -6.93 19.89
N TRP A 407 -29.65 -8.10 19.59
CA TRP A 407 -30.31 -9.39 19.66
C TRP A 407 -30.73 -9.73 21.09
N GLU A 408 -29.84 -9.52 22.08
CA GLU A 408 -30.16 -9.73 23.49
C GLU A 408 -31.27 -8.79 23.99
N TYR A 409 -31.24 -7.53 23.55
CA TYR A 409 -32.32 -6.57 23.83
C TYR A 409 -33.64 -7.05 23.26
N GLN A 410 -33.66 -7.41 21.98
CA GLN A 410 -34.88 -7.81 21.28
C GLN A 410 -35.48 -9.07 21.89
N SER A 411 -34.63 -10.07 22.16
CA SER A 411 -35.03 -11.31 22.84
C SER A 411 -35.61 -11.05 24.23
N PHE A 412 -35.02 -10.13 25.00
CA PHE A 412 -35.55 -9.76 26.32
C PHE A 412 -36.91 -9.05 26.22
N VAL A 413 -37.06 -8.10 25.29
CA VAL A 413 -38.32 -7.37 25.09
C VAL A 413 -39.43 -8.30 24.62
N ASP A 414 -39.14 -9.18 23.65
CA ASP A 414 -40.11 -10.13 23.11
C ASP A 414 -40.51 -11.19 24.14
N PHE A 415 -39.57 -11.66 24.96
CA PHE A 415 -39.84 -12.65 26.00
C PHE A 415 -40.67 -12.09 27.14
N THR A 416 -40.38 -10.85 27.57
CA THR A 416 -41.10 -10.22 28.69
C THR A 416 -42.43 -9.59 28.28
N ASN A 417 -42.61 -9.24 27.00
CA ASN A 417 -43.69 -8.35 26.56
C ASN A 417 -43.81 -7.13 27.49
N LEU A 418 -42.68 -6.64 28.00
CA LEU A 418 -42.59 -5.67 29.10
C LEU A 418 -43.53 -4.47 28.98
N PRO A 419 -43.66 -3.80 27.82
CA PRO A 419 -44.56 -2.66 27.71
C PRO A 419 -46.02 -3.03 28.03
N LYS A 420 -46.50 -4.19 27.58
CA LYS A 420 -47.86 -4.66 27.87
C LYS A 420 -48.03 -5.02 29.34
N LEU A 421 -47.05 -5.73 29.90
CA LEU A 421 -47.04 -6.13 31.31
C LEU A 421 -47.10 -4.91 32.24
N LEU A 422 -46.33 -3.86 31.95
CA LEU A 422 -46.34 -2.63 32.74
C LEU A 422 -47.68 -1.89 32.62
N ASP A 423 -48.25 -1.82 31.42
CA ASP A 423 -49.57 -1.21 31.20
C ASP A 423 -50.68 -1.97 31.96
N ASP A 424 -50.64 -3.30 31.95
CA ASP A 424 -51.62 -4.14 32.65
C ASP A 424 -51.49 -4.04 34.17
N LEU A 425 -50.26 -4.02 34.69
CA LEU A 425 -50.02 -3.81 36.12
C LEU A 425 -50.45 -2.42 36.57
N GLU A 426 -50.15 -1.38 35.78
CA GLU A 426 -50.52 0.01 36.12
C GLU A 426 -52.03 0.20 36.16
N ARG A 427 -52.77 -0.35 35.17
CA ARG A 427 -54.24 -0.35 35.17
C ARG A 427 -54.80 -0.98 36.44
N ARG A 428 -54.17 -2.05 36.93
CA ARG A 428 -54.62 -2.81 38.09
C ARG A 428 -54.46 -2.08 39.42
N PHE A 429 -53.44 -1.23 39.56
CA PHE A 429 -53.22 -0.45 40.78
C PHE A 429 -53.88 0.94 40.75
N LEU A 430 -54.19 1.48 39.57
CA LEU A 430 -55.01 2.71 39.46
C LEU A 430 -56.51 2.43 39.58
N ASP A 431 -56.98 1.33 38.99
CA ASP A 431 -58.42 1.04 38.91
C ASP A 431 -58.84 0.14 40.07
N THR A 432 -59.03 0.73 41.25
CA THR A 432 -59.50 0.07 42.49
C THR A 432 -60.82 -0.70 42.33
N SER A 433 -61.53 -0.56 41.21
CA SER A 433 -62.90 -1.08 41.03
C SER A 433 -63.04 -2.29 40.11
N SER A 434 -61.96 -2.82 39.51
CA SER A 434 -62.07 -3.90 38.52
C SER A 434 -61.44 -5.23 38.97
N SER A 435 -62.32 -6.10 39.49
CA SER A 435 -62.24 -7.57 39.45
C SER A 435 -60.99 -8.28 40.02
N SER A 436 -61.27 -9.11 41.02
CA SER A 436 -60.43 -10.04 41.80
C SER A 436 -59.60 -11.10 41.03
N GLU A 437 -59.20 -10.87 39.77
CA GLU A 437 -58.25 -11.78 39.10
C GLU A 437 -56.82 -11.27 39.26
N ASP A 438 -56.00 -12.02 40.02
CA ASP A 438 -54.55 -11.83 40.20
C ASP A 438 -53.87 -11.38 38.89
N ALA A 439 -53.04 -10.32 38.91
CA ALA A 439 -52.37 -9.82 37.70
C ALA A 439 -51.45 -10.90 37.15
N GLU A 440 -50.87 -11.66 38.08
CA GLU A 440 -50.13 -12.88 37.77
C GLU A 440 -51.04 -13.86 37.03
N VAL A 441 -52.28 -14.07 37.46
CA VAL A 441 -53.23 -14.98 36.79
C VAL A 441 -53.61 -14.48 35.40
N VAL A 442 -53.82 -13.18 35.21
CA VAL A 442 -54.11 -12.59 33.89
C VAL A 442 -52.89 -12.66 32.96
N HIS A 443 -51.70 -12.31 33.46
CA HIS A 443 -50.46 -12.36 32.69
C HIS A 443 -50.03 -13.80 32.38
N MET A 444 -50.11 -14.69 33.37
CA MET A 444 -49.92 -16.13 33.16
C MET A 444 -50.96 -16.64 32.17
N ARG A 445 -52.22 -16.17 32.25
CA ARG A 445 -53.28 -16.55 31.32
C ARG A 445 -52.94 -16.11 29.90
N GLU A 446 -52.47 -14.89 29.72
CA GLU A 446 -52.10 -14.35 28.41
C GLU A 446 -50.82 -15.00 27.87
N GLN A 447 -49.78 -15.22 28.68
CA GLN A 447 -48.59 -15.96 28.28
C GLN A 447 -48.95 -17.40 27.90
N LEU A 448 -49.76 -18.09 28.70
CA LEU A 448 -50.28 -19.42 28.39
C LEU A 448 -51.09 -19.40 27.10
N GLN A 449 -51.90 -18.37 26.87
CA GLN A 449 -52.68 -18.22 25.65
C GLN A 449 -51.78 -17.94 24.44
N SER A 450 -50.72 -17.13 24.59
CA SER A 450 -49.73 -16.89 23.54
C SER A 450 -48.95 -18.16 23.20
N TRP A 451 -48.59 -18.98 24.19
CA TRP A 451 -47.93 -20.27 23.99
C TRP A 451 -48.90 -21.29 23.37
N ALA A 452 -50.15 -21.32 23.81
CA ALA A 452 -51.19 -22.15 23.25
C ALA A 452 -51.48 -21.76 21.79
N ASP A 453 -51.54 -20.47 21.47
CA ASP A 453 -51.71 -19.98 20.12
C ASP A 453 -50.50 -20.30 19.23
N ALA A 454 -49.27 -20.15 19.74
CA ALA A 454 -48.05 -20.53 19.03
C ALA A 454 -48.02 -22.04 18.72
N VAL A 455 -48.30 -22.89 19.73
CA VAL A 455 -48.39 -24.35 19.56
C VAL A 455 -49.47 -24.72 18.55
N ARG A 456 -50.65 -24.08 18.63
CA ARG A 456 -51.80 -24.35 17.75
C ARG A 456 -51.59 -23.88 16.31
N GLN A 457 -50.96 -22.71 16.11
CA GLN A 457 -50.65 -22.19 14.78
C GLN A 457 -49.50 -22.95 14.11
N SER A 458 -48.64 -23.61 14.90
CA SER A 458 -47.57 -24.41 14.35
C SER A 458 -48.13 -25.60 13.53
N SER A 459 -47.53 -25.87 12.38
CA SER A 459 -47.81 -27.08 11.59
C SER A 459 -47.25 -28.35 12.24
N PHE A 460 -46.50 -28.19 13.35
CA PHE A 460 -45.75 -29.24 14.04
C PHE A 460 -46.37 -29.62 15.39
N ASN A 461 -47.61 -29.21 15.61
CA ASN A 461 -48.34 -29.38 16.87
C ASN A 461 -48.37 -30.85 17.37
N ASP A 462 -48.45 -31.82 16.45
CA ASP A 462 -48.47 -33.25 16.78
C ASP A 462 -47.07 -33.88 16.68
N ILE A 463 -46.30 -33.80 17.77
CA ILE A 463 -44.92 -34.30 17.88
C ILE A 463 -44.82 -35.79 17.52
N GLU A 464 -45.83 -36.60 17.86
CA GLU A 464 -45.85 -38.03 17.50
C GLU A 464 -45.99 -38.24 15.99
N GLN A 465 -46.81 -37.42 15.31
CA GLN A 465 -46.91 -37.48 13.85
C GLN A 465 -45.62 -37.03 13.18
N GLN A 466 -44.94 -36.01 13.71
CA GLN A 466 -43.65 -35.60 13.17
C GLN A 466 -42.58 -36.69 13.33
N SER A 467 -42.56 -37.38 14.48
CA SER A 467 -41.69 -38.55 14.69
C SER A 467 -42.04 -39.67 13.70
N LYS A 468 -43.33 -39.97 13.48
CA LYS A 468 -43.78 -40.97 12.49
C LYS A 468 -43.44 -40.57 11.05
N ASN A 469 -43.54 -39.29 10.70
CA ASN A 469 -43.19 -38.76 9.39
C ASN A 469 -41.68 -38.92 9.13
N ILE A 470 -40.84 -38.54 10.09
CA ILE A 470 -39.38 -38.73 9.98
C ILE A 470 -39.05 -40.23 9.88
N LEU A 471 -39.67 -41.09 10.68
CA LEU A 471 -39.51 -42.55 10.60
C LEU A 471 -39.94 -43.10 9.24
N ARG A 472 -41.04 -42.60 8.66
CA ARG A 472 -41.51 -43.00 7.34
C ARG A 472 -40.55 -42.56 6.24
N THR A 473 -40.17 -41.28 6.20
CA THR A 473 -39.20 -40.76 5.23
C THR A 473 -37.87 -41.49 5.34
N ARG A 474 -37.43 -41.84 6.55
CA ARG A 474 -36.24 -42.66 6.78
C ARG A 474 -36.38 -44.07 6.20
N ASN A 475 -37.51 -44.73 6.42
CA ASN A 475 -37.75 -46.06 5.87
C ASN A 475 -37.80 -46.03 4.34
N ASP A 476 -38.39 -44.98 3.76
CA ASP A 476 -38.43 -44.77 2.32
C ASP A 476 -37.02 -44.55 1.75
N ILE A 477 -36.19 -43.73 2.41
CA ILE A 477 -34.77 -43.56 2.07
C ILE A 477 -34.02 -44.89 2.16
N MET A 478 -34.17 -45.66 3.25
CA MET A 478 -33.49 -46.95 3.40
C MET A 478 -33.98 -48.01 2.41
N ALA A 479 -35.25 -48.02 2.06
CA ALA A 479 -35.82 -48.93 1.07
C ALA A 479 -35.28 -48.61 -0.34
N LEU A 480 -35.29 -47.33 -0.73
CA LEU A 480 -34.67 -46.87 -1.97
C LEU A 480 -33.17 -47.18 -2.00
N LEU A 481 -32.48 -46.99 -0.88
CA LEU A 481 -31.04 -47.25 -0.79
C LEU A 481 -30.71 -48.76 -0.86
N SER A 482 -31.64 -49.62 -0.42
CA SER A 482 -31.49 -51.08 -0.50
C SER A 482 -31.75 -51.63 -1.90
N SER A 483 -32.48 -50.89 -2.75
CA SER A 483 -32.69 -51.25 -4.16
C SER A 483 -31.58 -50.74 -5.09
N VAL A 484 -30.63 -49.93 -4.59
CA VAL A 484 -29.44 -49.49 -5.31
C VAL A 484 -28.40 -50.63 -5.39
N PRO A 485 -27.96 -51.05 -6.59
CA PRO A 485 -26.94 -52.09 -6.79
C PRO A 485 -25.55 -51.72 -6.21
N PRO A 486 -24.65 -52.70 -5.98
CA PRO A 486 -23.41 -52.53 -5.23
C PRO A 486 -22.29 -51.70 -5.89
N GLU A 487 -22.52 -51.05 -7.03
CA GLU A 487 -21.51 -50.17 -7.66
C GLU A 487 -21.32 -48.87 -6.87
N ASN A 488 -22.37 -48.34 -6.22
CA ASN A 488 -22.32 -47.06 -5.50
C ASN A 488 -22.11 -47.23 -3.98
N LYS A 489 -21.28 -48.21 -3.56
CA LYS A 489 -21.10 -48.54 -2.12
C LYS A 489 -20.69 -47.33 -1.27
N GLU A 490 -19.80 -46.47 -1.75
CA GLU A 490 -19.33 -45.31 -0.98
C GLU A 490 -20.43 -44.29 -0.73
N ASP A 491 -21.20 -43.92 -1.75
CA ASP A 491 -22.30 -42.96 -1.62
C ASP A 491 -23.43 -43.54 -0.76
N VAL A 492 -23.68 -44.85 -0.89
CA VAL A 492 -24.60 -45.57 0.00
C VAL A 492 -24.13 -45.52 1.45
N VAL A 493 -22.83 -45.68 1.71
CA VAL A 493 -22.27 -45.57 3.06
C VAL A 493 -22.34 -44.13 3.57
N LYS A 494 -22.04 -43.12 2.75
CA LYS A 494 -22.14 -41.70 3.10
C LYS A 494 -23.58 -41.34 3.47
N ILE A 495 -24.56 -41.68 2.64
CA ILE A 495 -25.98 -41.45 2.93
C ILE A 495 -26.40 -42.15 4.22
N LYS A 496 -26.00 -43.41 4.44
CA LYS A 496 -26.26 -44.13 5.71
C LYS A 496 -25.64 -43.42 6.91
N SER A 497 -24.41 -42.90 6.78
CA SER A 497 -23.73 -42.18 7.85
C SER A 497 -24.40 -40.84 8.17
N SER A 498 -24.79 -40.08 7.15
CA SER A 498 -25.52 -38.81 7.28
C SER A 498 -26.91 -39.04 7.87
N LEU A 499 -27.59 -40.11 7.47
CA LEU A 499 -28.88 -40.52 8.03
C LEU A 499 -28.77 -40.94 9.51
N LEU A 500 -27.68 -41.62 9.88
CA LEU A 500 -27.40 -41.98 11.27
C LEU A 500 -27.12 -40.74 12.13
N GLN A 501 -26.31 -39.80 11.64
CA GLN A 501 -26.02 -38.55 12.34
C GLN A 501 -27.26 -37.68 12.50
N ALA A 502 -28.05 -37.52 11.45
CA ALA A 502 -29.33 -36.80 11.52
C ALA A 502 -30.29 -37.48 12.51
N SER A 503 -30.38 -38.82 12.48
CA SER A 503 -31.18 -39.58 13.45
C SER A 503 -30.74 -39.36 14.90
N GLN A 504 -29.44 -39.22 15.17
CA GLN A 504 -28.94 -38.94 16.52
C GLN A 504 -29.29 -37.52 16.97
N SER A 505 -29.19 -36.55 16.06
CA SER A 505 -29.58 -35.15 16.31
C SER A 505 -31.07 -35.03 16.59
N ASP A 506 -31.91 -35.71 15.79
CA ASP A 506 -33.35 -35.74 15.99
C ASP A 506 -33.71 -36.47 17.28
N GLU A 507 -33.05 -37.60 17.59
CA GLU A 507 -33.30 -38.31 18.85
C GLU A 507 -33.02 -37.41 20.06
N LYS A 508 -31.96 -36.58 20.00
CA LYS A 508 -31.69 -35.56 21.02
C LYS A 508 -32.79 -34.49 21.05
N LEU A 509 -33.18 -33.96 19.89
CA LEU A 509 -34.25 -32.96 19.78
C LEU A 509 -35.57 -33.48 20.37
N PHE A 510 -35.99 -34.68 19.95
CA PHE A 510 -37.17 -35.35 20.48
C PHE A 510 -37.00 -35.71 21.96
N SER A 511 -35.80 -36.07 22.45
CA SER A 511 -35.58 -36.35 23.87
C SER A 511 -35.78 -35.12 24.76
N GLN A 512 -35.53 -33.91 24.23
CA GLN A 512 -35.78 -32.67 24.96
C GLN A 512 -37.27 -32.33 25.03
N VAL A 513 -38.05 -32.73 24.03
CA VAL A 513 -39.49 -32.45 23.94
C VAL A 513 -40.36 -33.54 24.57
N LYS A 514 -39.97 -34.82 24.43
CA LYS A 514 -40.63 -36.02 24.97
C LYS A 514 -41.12 -35.86 26.42
N PRO A 515 -40.31 -35.41 27.39
CA PRO A 515 -40.76 -35.27 28.78
C PRO A 515 -41.86 -34.21 28.95
N TYR A 516 -41.99 -33.26 28.04
CA TYR A 516 -42.96 -32.17 28.08
C TYR A 516 -44.13 -32.37 27.10
N VAL A 517 -44.23 -33.54 26.45
CA VAL A 517 -45.29 -33.81 25.46
C VAL A 517 -46.68 -33.66 26.07
N ASN A 518 -46.86 -34.13 27.31
CA ASN A 518 -48.15 -34.02 28.00
C ASN A 518 -48.52 -32.55 28.24
N GLU A 519 -47.55 -31.72 28.63
CA GLU A 519 -47.72 -30.28 28.86
C GLU A 519 -47.95 -29.51 27.55
N ILE A 520 -47.30 -29.90 26.46
CA ILE A 520 -47.53 -29.32 25.12
C ILE A 520 -48.91 -29.72 24.60
N GLN A 521 -49.31 -30.98 24.78
CA GLN A 521 -50.68 -31.44 24.48
C GLN A 521 -51.71 -30.74 25.36
N LEU A 522 -51.35 -30.37 26.60
CA LEU A 522 -52.19 -29.55 27.45
C LEU A 522 -52.33 -28.13 26.89
N LEU A 523 -51.24 -27.51 26.42
CA LEU A 523 -51.29 -26.21 25.71
C LEU A 523 -52.17 -26.27 24.45
N ASN A 524 -52.19 -27.40 23.75
CA ASN A 524 -53.03 -27.62 22.58
C ASN A 524 -54.54 -27.75 22.93
N ASN A 525 -54.88 -28.17 24.16
CA ASN A 525 -56.26 -28.39 24.60
C ASN A 525 -56.75 -27.27 25.55
N PRO A 526 -57.45 -26.23 25.05
CA PRO A 526 -57.79 -25.06 25.87
C PRO A 526 -58.76 -25.40 27.01
N THR A 527 -59.71 -26.30 26.81
CA THR A 527 -60.69 -26.68 27.85
C THR A 527 -60.00 -27.35 29.04
N LEU A 528 -59.06 -28.25 28.78
CA LEU A 528 -58.31 -28.98 29.81
C LEU A 528 -57.27 -28.08 30.48
N LEU A 529 -56.60 -27.22 29.70
CA LEU A 529 -55.67 -26.23 30.23
C LEU A 529 -56.36 -25.27 31.19
N TRP A 530 -57.46 -24.65 30.75
CA TRP A 530 -58.21 -23.71 31.58
C TRP A 530 -58.91 -24.41 32.74
N ASN A 531 -59.40 -25.63 32.60
CA ASN A 531 -59.95 -26.38 33.73
C ASN A 531 -58.89 -26.63 34.80
N ASN A 532 -57.70 -27.13 34.43
CA ASN A 532 -56.60 -27.32 35.37
C ASN A 532 -56.15 -25.99 35.99
N PHE A 533 -55.99 -24.95 35.16
CA PHE A 533 -55.57 -23.64 35.63
C PHE A 533 -56.60 -22.99 36.56
N ASN A 534 -57.90 -23.08 36.23
CA ASN A 534 -58.99 -22.57 37.05
C ASN A 534 -59.19 -23.39 38.33
N THR A 535 -58.78 -24.67 38.36
CA THR A 535 -58.79 -25.47 39.61
C THR A 535 -57.85 -24.84 40.65
N PHE A 536 -56.77 -24.19 40.23
CA PHE A 536 -55.89 -23.42 41.12
C PHE A 536 -56.42 -22.01 41.43
N THR A 537 -57.35 -21.49 40.63
CA THR A 537 -58.09 -20.27 40.93
C THR A 537 -59.27 -20.64 41.82
N THR A 538 -59.01 -20.88 43.10
CA THR A 538 -60.09 -20.91 44.09
C THR A 538 -60.64 -19.49 44.20
N SER A 539 -61.72 -19.25 43.46
CA SER A 539 -62.58 -18.07 43.54
C SER A 539 -63.41 -18.15 44.83
N GLN A 540 -62.73 -18.03 45.97
CA GLN A 540 -63.41 -17.61 47.18
C GLN A 540 -63.30 -16.09 47.30
N PRO A 541 -64.43 -15.37 47.42
CA PRO A 541 -64.45 -13.92 47.53
C PRO A 541 -63.74 -13.54 48.83
N THR A 542 -62.62 -12.83 48.71
CA THR A 542 -61.90 -12.32 49.87
C THR A 542 -62.76 -11.26 50.59
N PRO A 543 -62.80 -11.29 51.93
CA PRO A 543 -63.55 -10.33 52.73
C PRO A 543 -62.93 -8.93 52.65
N ASP A 544 -63.82 -7.94 52.70
CA ASP A 544 -63.66 -6.50 52.96
C ASP A 544 -62.36 -5.77 52.57
N LEU A 545 -62.58 -4.85 51.62
CA LEU A 545 -61.69 -3.94 50.90
C LEU A 545 -61.08 -2.80 51.76
N LEU A 546 -60.98 -2.91 53.10
CA LEU A 546 -60.65 -1.75 53.95
C LEU A 546 -59.23 -1.73 54.53
N ASP A 547 -58.50 -2.86 54.50
CA ASP A 547 -57.14 -2.94 55.05
C ASP A 547 -56.05 -3.01 53.96
N LEU A 548 -56.38 -2.58 52.74
CA LEU A 548 -55.36 -2.28 51.74
C LEU A 548 -54.54 -1.11 52.29
N ASP A 549 -53.44 -1.44 52.95
CA ASP A 549 -52.39 -0.53 53.35
C ASP A 549 -52.01 0.29 52.11
N HIS A 550 -52.60 1.48 51.95
CA HIS A 550 -52.49 2.30 50.75
C HIS A 550 -51.01 2.57 50.44
N SER A 551 -50.17 2.56 51.48
CA SER A 551 -48.71 2.63 51.39
C SER A 551 -48.09 1.54 50.52
N LYS A 552 -48.60 0.30 50.53
CA LYS A 552 -48.05 -0.80 49.72
C LYS A 552 -48.51 -0.73 48.26
N ALA A 553 -49.75 -0.31 48.02
CA ALA A 553 -50.24 -0.08 46.66
C ALA A 553 -49.46 1.06 45.98
N ASP A 554 -49.22 2.15 46.71
CA ASP A 554 -48.37 3.25 46.27
C ASP A 554 -46.91 2.79 46.04
N GLU A 555 -46.38 1.90 46.88
CA GLU A 555 -45.04 1.33 46.69
C GLU A 555 -44.96 0.49 45.40
N VAL A 556 -45.94 -0.38 45.13
CA VAL A 556 -45.94 -1.19 43.90
C VAL A 556 -46.09 -0.29 42.67
N LEU A 557 -46.97 0.72 42.72
CA LEU A 557 -47.11 1.68 41.62
C LEU A 557 -45.81 2.47 41.39
N ALA A 558 -45.13 2.86 42.46
CA ALA A 558 -43.81 3.49 42.38
C ALA A 558 -42.77 2.56 41.74
N LYS A 559 -42.80 1.26 42.03
CA LYS A 559 -41.93 0.26 41.39
C LYS A 559 -42.26 0.05 39.92
N ILE A 560 -43.53 0.01 39.53
CA ILE A 560 -43.95 -0.07 38.12
C ILE A 560 -43.41 1.14 37.34
N ARG A 561 -43.57 2.35 37.89
CA ARG A 561 -43.01 3.58 37.31
C ARG A 561 -41.48 3.53 37.21
N GLN A 562 -40.80 2.99 38.22
CA GLN A 562 -39.35 2.78 38.19
C GLN A 562 -38.93 1.83 37.05
N ILE A 563 -39.65 0.73 36.83
CA ILE A 563 -39.35 -0.21 35.73
C ILE A 563 -39.66 0.42 34.38
N ARG A 564 -40.74 1.19 34.24
CA ARG A 564 -41.04 1.93 33.01
C ARG A 564 -39.90 2.91 32.68
N GLN A 565 -39.37 3.61 33.68
CA GLN A 565 -38.21 4.47 33.49
C GLN A 565 -36.97 3.67 33.06
N LEU A 566 -36.73 2.49 33.65
CA LEU A 566 -35.62 1.62 33.24
C LEU A 566 -35.79 1.10 31.79
N TYR A 567 -37.02 0.82 31.36
CA TYR A 567 -37.31 0.42 29.99
C TYR A 567 -37.09 1.56 28.98
N GLU A 568 -37.54 2.78 29.29
CA GLU A 568 -37.23 3.95 28.46
C GLU A 568 -35.73 4.23 28.39
N ASN A 569 -35.02 4.07 29.51
CA ASN A 569 -33.55 4.15 29.52
C ASN A 569 -32.90 3.07 28.65
N LEU A 570 -33.48 1.86 28.59
CA LEU A 570 -33.00 0.77 27.74
C LEU A 570 -33.18 1.08 26.26
N LYS A 571 -34.32 1.68 25.89
CA LYS A 571 -34.57 2.16 24.53
C LYS A 571 -33.60 3.28 24.15
N LEU A 572 -33.38 4.24 25.05
CA LEU A 572 -32.41 5.32 24.83
C LEU A 572 -30.98 4.78 24.63
N LEU A 573 -30.57 3.76 25.39
CA LEU A 573 -29.28 3.10 25.21
C LEU A 573 -29.12 2.46 23.82
N LYS A 574 -30.18 1.85 23.29
CA LYS A 574 -30.19 1.30 21.92
C LYS A 574 -30.07 2.40 20.86
N GLU A 575 -30.82 3.50 21.02
CA GLU A 575 -30.74 4.66 20.12
C GLU A 575 -29.35 5.31 20.16
N GLU A 576 -28.77 5.49 21.36
CA GLU A 576 -27.41 5.99 21.54
C GLU A 576 -26.38 5.09 20.84
N ARG A 577 -26.46 3.77 21.05
CA ARG A 577 -25.57 2.80 20.39
C ARG A 577 -25.68 2.86 18.87
N THR A 578 -26.90 2.98 18.34
CA THR A 578 -27.13 3.09 16.89
C THR A 578 -26.52 4.38 16.34
N SER A 579 -26.65 5.50 17.07
CA SER A 579 -26.03 6.78 16.68
C SER A 579 -24.50 6.69 16.70
N ILE A 580 -23.92 6.16 17.77
CA ILE A 580 -22.45 5.99 17.90
C ILE A 580 -21.91 5.10 16.78
N MET A 581 -22.61 4.01 16.46
CA MET A 581 -22.22 3.10 15.38
C MET A 581 -22.27 3.80 14.01
N LYS A 582 -23.26 4.66 13.78
CA LYS A 582 -23.34 5.47 12.56
C LYS A 582 -22.18 6.46 12.47
N ASP A 583 -21.91 7.20 13.55
CA ASP A 583 -20.81 8.16 13.61
C ASP A 583 -19.44 7.48 13.41
N LEU A 584 -19.24 6.30 14.00
CA LEU A 584 -18.04 5.48 13.80
C LEU A 584 -17.89 5.07 12.33
N LYS A 585 -18.97 4.60 11.69
CA LYS A 585 -18.96 4.26 10.25
C LYS A 585 -18.60 5.46 9.39
N ASP A 586 -19.19 6.62 9.66
CA ASP A 586 -18.95 7.84 8.88
C ASP A 586 -17.50 8.33 9.04
N LEU A 587 -16.94 8.29 10.26
CA LEU A 587 -15.55 8.66 10.53
C LEU A 587 -14.54 7.68 9.92
N VAL A 588 -14.78 6.36 10.03
CA VAL A 588 -13.93 5.32 9.44
C VAL A 588 -13.85 5.46 7.91
N ASN A 589 -14.97 5.85 7.28
CA ASN A 589 -15.05 6.06 5.84
C ASN A 589 -14.37 7.38 5.39
N GLN A 590 -14.40 8.43 6.21
CA GLN A 590 -13.78 9.73 5.89
C GLN A 590 -12.28 9.76 6.18
N ASP A 591 -11.77 8.79 6.93
CA ASP A 591 -10.39 8.79 7.38
C ASP A 591 -9.41 8.37 6.28
N ASP A 592 -8.55 9.31 5.90
CA ASP A 592 -7.52 9.17 4.86
C ASP A 592 -6.12 9.49 5.40
N ILE A 593 -5.30 8.45 5.53
CA ILE A 593 -3.90 8.55 5.99
C ILE A 593 -2.89 8.62 4.84
N THR A 594 -3.34 8.70 3.58
CA THR A 594 -2.47 8.66 2.38
C THR A 594 -1.36 9.71 2.45
N LYS A 595 -1.67 10.91 2.94
CA LYS A 595 -0.68 11.99 3.12
C LYS A 595 0.44 11.60 4.09
N GLN A 596 0.09 10.98 5.21
CA GLN A 596 1.08 10.51 6.18
C GLN A 596 1.89 9.34 5.66
N LEU A 597 1.28 8.45 4.87
CA LEU A 597 1.97 7.31 4.27
C LEU A 597 2.97 7.73 3.17
N ILE A 598 2.63 8.75 2.38
CA ILE A 598 3.56 9.30 1.38
C ILE A 598 4.79 9.91 2.08
N LEU A 599 4.58 10.72 3.11
CA LEU A 599 5.67 11.33 3.88
C LEU A 599 6.56 10.29 4.57
N ASN A 600 5.96 9.18 5.04
CA ASN A 600 6.66 8.10 5.74
C ASN A 600 7.02 6.90 4.84
N ASN A 601 7.01 7.06 3.51
CA ASN A 601 7.21 5.94 2.59
C ASN A 601 8.56 5.20 2.81
N ASN A 602 9.57 5.94 3.27
CA ASN A 602 10.92 5.43 3.55
C ASN A 602 11.05 4.71 4.91
N LYS A 603 10.01 4.69 5.74
CA LYS A 603 10.04 4.03 7.06
C LYS A 603 9.77 2.54 6.93
N SER A 604 10.31 1.78 7.89
CA SER A 604 10.12 0.31 7.95
C SER A 604 8.67 -0.06 8.29
N ASP A 605 8.26 -1.26 7.89
CA ASP A 605 6.92 -1.79 8.15
C ASP A 605 6.57 -1.83 9.65
N SER A 606 7.58 -1.92 10.53
CA SER A 606 7.40 -1.85 11.98
C SER A 606 6.94 -0.47 12.47
N GLN A 607 7.55 0.60 11.95
CA GLN A 607 7.18 1.99 12.27
C GLN A 607 5.85 2.40 11.63
N ILE A 608 5.50 1.76 10.52
CA ILE A 608 4.19 1.97 9.88
C ILE A 608 3.10 1.28 10.69
N LYS A 609 3.34 0.08 11.23
CA LYS A 609 2.41 -0.55 12.18
C LYS A 609 2.18 0.29 13.43
N THR A 610 3.21 0.95 13.96
CA THR A 610 3.01 1.89 15.09
C THR A 610 2.21 3.11 14.66
N LEU A 611 2.42 3.64 13.45
CA LEU A 611 1.61 4.73 12.91
C LEU A 611 0.14 4.32 12.71
N PHE A 612 -0.10 3.09 12.24
CA PHE A 612 -1.46 2.53 12.19
C PHE A 612 -2.08 2.42 13.58
N GLN A 613 -1.32 2.00 14.59
CA GLN A 613 -1.83 1.96 15.96
C GLN A 613 -2.18 3.37 16.46
N GLU A 614 -1.30 4.36 16.28
CA GLU A 614 -1.56 5.76 16.66
C GLU A 614 -2.81 6.31 15.99
N GLU A 615 -3.01 6.03 14.70
CA GLU A 615 -4.20 6.45 13.97
C GLU A 615 -5.44 5.63 14.36
N LEU A 616 -5.31 4.35 14.70
CA LEU A 616 -6.43 3.53 15.21
C LEU A 616 -6.84 3.92 16.64
N GLU A 617 -5.93 4.49 17.44
CA GLU A 617 -6.25 4.96 18.79
C GLU A 617 -7.35 6.04 18.79
N LYS A 618 -7.51 6.82 17.71
CA LYS A 618 -8.61 7.81 17.60
C LYS A 618 -10.01 7.18 17.58
N PHE A 619 -10.12 5.89 17.23
CA PHE A 619 -11.38 5.15 17.21
C PHE A 619 -11.68 4.40 18.53
N ARG A 620 -10.67 4.22 19.41
CA ARG A 620 -10.83 3.56 20.72
C ARG A 620 -11.94 4.18 21.59
N PRO A 621 -12.13 5.51 21.66
CA PRO A 621 -13.19 6.09 22.46
C PRO A 621 -14.59 5.63 22.03
N PHE A 622 -14.81 5.43 20.72
CA PHE A 622 -16.09 4.95 20.21
C PHE A 622 -16.36 3.50 20.62
N GLY A 623 -15.36 2.61 20.46
CA GLY A 623 -15.46 1.22 20.92
C GLY A 623 -15.70 1.12 22.43
N SER A 624 -14.95 1.88 23.24
CA SER A 624 -15.15 1.92 24.69
C SER A 624 -16.54 2.42 25.10
N ARG A 625 -17.12 3.35 24.32
CA ARG A 625 -18.48 3.86 24.55
C ARG A 625 -19.51 2.80 24.18
N ILE A 626 -19.31 2.06 23.08
CA ILE A 626 -20.15 0.92 22.70
C ILE A 626 -20.13 -0.13 23.81
N GLU A 627 -18.95 -0.57 24.26
CA GLU A 627 -18.80 -1.53 25.37
C GLU A 627 -19.50 -1.05 26.65
N ALA A 628 -19.37 0.24 26.98
CA ALA A 628 -20.08 0.84 28.12
C ALA A 628 -21.61 0.81 27.95
N THR A 629 -22.14 1.01 26.74
CA THR A 629 -23.59 0.88 26.48
C THR A 629 -24.07 -0.57 26.61
N VAL A 630 -23.27 -1.55 26.16
CA VAL A 630 -23.58 -2.98 26.29
C VAL A 630 -23.60 -3.38 27.77
N PHE A 631 -22.61 -2.94 28.55
CA PHE A 631 -22.57 -3.20 30.00
C PHE A 631 -23.75 -2.54 30.74
N LYS A 632 -24.08 -1.29 30.41
CA LYS A 632 -25.25 -0.59 30.98
C LYS A 632 -26.54 -1.32 30.64
N GLN A 633 -26.73 -1.76 29.39
CA GLN A 633 -27.87 -2.57 28.98
C GLN A 633 -27.96 -3.88 29.78
N GLY A 634 -26.85 -4.59 29.96
CA GLY A 634 -26.83 -5.82 30.73
C GLY A 634 -27.26 -5.62 32.19
N ASN A 635 -26.88 -4.49 32.80
CA ASN A 635 -27.28 -4.17 34.17
C ASN A 635 -28.73 -3.69 34.27
N THR A 636 -29.21 -2.83 33.37
CA THR A 636 -30.61 -2.41 33.37
C THR A 636 -31.56 -3.58 33.11
N ILE A 637 -31.18 -4.55 32.26
CA ILE A 637 -31.93 -5.80 32.09
C ILE A 637 -32.01 -6.59 33.41
N LYS A 638 -30.92 -6.66 34.18
CA LYS A 638 -30.94 -7.32 35.50
C LYS A 638 -31.80 -6.56 36.51
N ASP A 639 -31.72 -5.23 36.53
CA ASP A 639 -32.52 -4.38 37.43
C ASP A 639 -34.02 -4.48 37.11
N ILE A 640 -34.38 -4.56 35.83
CA ILE A 640 -35.76 -4.82 35.39
C ILE A 640 -36.21 -6.20 35.87
N LYS A 641 -35.38 -7.25 35.71
CA LYS A 641 -35.71 -8.60 36.19
C LYS A 641 -35.94 -8.62 37.70
N ILE A 642 -35.05 -8.00 38.48
CA ILE A 642 -35.18 -7.90 39.93
C ILE A 642 -36.42 -7.07 40.31
N GLY A 643 -36.65 -5.95 39.64
CA GLY A 643 -37.81 -5.10 39.86
C GLY A 643 -39.12 -5.86 39.60
N LEU A 644 -39.20 -6.59 38.49
CA LEU A 644 -40.34 -7.45 38.20
C LEU A 644 -40.53 -8.50 39.30
N ASP A 645 -39.47 -9.20 39.71
CA ASP A 645 -39.52 -10.17 40.81
C ASP A 645 -40.00 -9.53 42.13
N THR A 646 -39.60 -8.30 42.43
CA THR A 646 -40.09 -7.58 43.63
C THR A 646 -41.55 -7.17 43.53
N ILE A 647 -42.01 -6.72 42.36
CA ILE A 647 -43.42 -6.42 42.14
C ILE A 647 -44.25 -7.69 42.27
N PHE A 648 -43.77 -8.80 41.68
CA PHE A 648 -44.41 -10.11 41.83
C PHE A 648 -44.44 -10.57 43.29
N LYS A 649 -43.38 -10.37 44.07
CA LYS A 649 -43.36 -10.69 45.50
C LYS A 649 -44.28 -9.79 46.32
N LEU A 650 -44.29 -8.49 46.10
CA LEU A 650 -45.14 -7.54 46.83
C LEU A 650 -46.63 -7.76 46.50
N ALA A 651 -46.94 -8.04 45.23
CA ALA A 651 -48.29 -8.41 44.81
C ALA A 651 -48.74 -9.74 45.45
N ASP A 652 -47.84 -10.70 45.66
CA ASP A 652 -48.13 -11.98 46.33
C ASP A 652 -48.18 -11.87 47.87
N VAL A 653 -47.67 -10.78 48.44
CA VAL A 653 -47.76 -10.46 49.89
C VAL A 653 -49.12 -9.85 50.24
N GLN A 654 -49.99 -9.56 49.27
CA GLN A 654 -51.42 -9.42 49.57
C GLN A 654 -51.88 -10.70 50.29
N GLU A 655 -52.41 -10.55 51.51
CA GLU A 655 -52.62 -11.57 52.55
C GLU A 655 -53.42 -12.79 52.09
N LYS A 656 -52.80 -13.63 51.28
CA LYS A 656 -53.37 -14.89 50.83
C LYS A 656 -53.27 -15.90 51.98
N THR A 657 -54.42 -16.44 52.35
CA THR A 657 -54.54 -17.52 53.34
C THR A 657 -53.58 -18.67 52.97
N SER A 658 -53.12 -19.47 53.94
CA SER A 658 -52.21 -20.62 53.68
C SER A 658 -52.68 -21.53 52.53
N ALA A 659 -54.00 -21.69 52.36
CA ALA A 659 -54.61 -22.41 51.23
C ALA A 659 -54.40 -21.70 49.87
N GLN A 660 -54.54 -20.38 49.81
CA GLN A 660 -54.23 -19.59 48.60
C GLN A 660 -52.72 -19.55 48.32
N LYS A 661 -51.85 -19.57 49.33
CA LYS A 661 -50.39 -19.72 49.14
C LYS A 661 -50.03 -21.05 48.50
N GLN A 662 -50.66 -22.15 48.93
CA GLN A 662 -50.47 -23.45 48.29
C GLN A 662 -51.00 -23.46 46.86
N ALA A 663 -52.20 -22.93 46.62
CA ALA A 663 -52.77 -22.83 45.27
C ALA A 663 -51.92 -21.96 44.34
N ALA A 664 -51.40 -20.82 44.83
CA ALA A 664 -50.49 -19.96 44.09
C ALA A 664 -49.14 -20.63 43.79
N SER A 665 -48.56 -21.35 44.77
CA SER A 665 -47.33 -22.12 44.56
C SER A 665 -47.52 -23.23 43.52
N GLN A 666 -48.63 -23.96 43.60
CA GLN A 666 -48.97 -25.00 42.60
C GLN A 666 -49.20 -24.40 41.21
N ARG A 667 -49.84 -23.23 41.14
CA ARG A 667 -50.03 -22.46 39.90
C ARG A 667 -48.70 -22.02 39.29
N LYS A 668 -47.78 -21.49 40.10
CA LYS A 668 -46.42 -21.10 39.69
C LYS A 668 -45.62 -22.31 39.21
N GLU A 669 -45.75 -23.44 39.89
CA GLU A 669 -45.10 -24.68 39.46
C GLU A 669 -45.69 -25.20 38.14
N PHE A 670 -47.01 -25.20 38.00
CA PHE A 670 -47.72 -25.57 36.77
C PHE A 670 -47.32 -24.67 35.60
N PHE A 671 -47.27 -23.36 35.83
CA PHE A 671 -46.83 -22.39 34.85
C PHE A 671 -45.35 -22.51 34.50
N SER A 672 -44.47 -22.73 35.48
CA SER A 672 -43.05 -22.96 35.22
C SER A 672 -42.83 -24.23 34.41
N LYS A 673 -43.62 -25.29 34.65
CA LYS A 673 -43.63 -26.50 33.82
C LYS A 673 -44.07 -26.19 32.39
N LEU A 674 -45.16 -25.44 32.22
CA LEU A 674 -45.66 -25.02 30.90
C LEU A 674 -44.72 -24.06 30.18
N GLN A 675 -44.01 -23.20 30.92
CA GLN A 675 -43.00 -22.29 30.38
C GLN A 675 -41.79 -23.07 29.85
N LYS A 676 -41.32 -24.07 30.61
CA LYS A 676 -40.25 -24.99 30.16
C LYS A 676 -40.72 -25.77 28.93
N ALA A 677 -41.96 -26.25 28.94
CA ALA A 677 -42.57 -26.95 27.82
C ALA A 677 -42.68 -26.07 26.57
N ALA A 678 -43.16 -24.82 26.70
CA ALA A 678 -43.29 -23.86 25.62
C ALA A 678 -41.92 -23.45 25.05
N THR A 679 -40.91 -23.30 25.91
CA THR A 679 -39.53 -23.01 25.49
C THR A 679 -38.95 -24.19 24.71
N ALA A 680 -39.13 -25.41 25.20
CA ALA A 680 -38.71 -26.62 24.52
C ALA A 680 -39.43 -26.81 23.17
N PHE A 681 -40.73 -26.51 23.12
CA PHE A 681 -41.51 -26.57 21.88
C PHE A 681 -41.08 -25.51 20.87
N LYS A 682 -40.80 -24.28 21.30
CA LYS A 682 -40.34 -23.22 20.41
C LYS A 682 -38.97 -23.54 19.78
N LEU A 683 -38.08 -24.17 20.57
CA LEU A 683 -36.82 -24.70 20.04
C LEU A 683 -37.08 -25.81 19.00
N PHE A 684 -37.98 -26.74 19.32
CA PHE A 684 -38.42 -27.80 18.41
C PHE A 684 -39.02 -27.28 17.10
N GLU A 685 -39.92 -26.30 17.18
CA GLU A 685 -40.54 -25.65 16.02
C GLU A 685 -39.51 -24.97 15.11
N THR A 686 -38.44 -24.44 15.69
CA THR A 686 -37.37 -23.76 14.94
C THR A 686 -36.44 -24.76 14.25
N ASP A 687 -36.16 -25.90 14.88
CA ASP A 687 -35.16 -26.87 14.40
C ASP A 687 -35.75 -28.00 13.55
N LEU A 688 -36.99 -28.42 13.81
CA LEU A 688 -37.65 -29.49 13.05
C LEU A 688 -37.78 -29.19 11.55
N PRO A 689 -38.13 -27.98 11.08
CA PRO A 689 -38.20 -27.67 9.65
C PRO A 689 -36.85 -27.83 8.95
N LYS A 690 -35.75 -27.48 9.64
CA LYS A 690 -34.39 -27.67 9.14
C LYS A 690 -34.09 -29.16 8.99
N GLY A 691 -34.49 -29.98 9.97
CA GLY A 691 -34.41 -31.45 9.88
C GLY A 691 -35.23 -32.03 8.73
N LEU A 692 -36.49 -31.60 8.57
CA LEU A 692 -37.38 -32.08 7.49
C LEU A 692 -36.83 -31.73 6.11
N SER A 693 -36.36 -30.50 5.90
CA SER A 693 -35.72 -30.10 4.64
C SER A 693 -34.47 -30.92 4.33
N PHE A 694 -33.70 -31.32 5.36
CA PHE A 694 -32.55 -32.21 5.19
C PHE A 694 -32.97 -33.63 4.76
N TYR A 695 -34.04 -34.19 5.35
CA TYR A 695 -34.58 -35.48 4.89
C TYR A 695 -35.13 -35.42 3.47
N ASP A 696 -35.81 -34.34 3.09
CA ASP A 696 -36.29 -34.14 1.73
C ASP A 696 -35.14 -34.07 0.72
N LEU A 697 -34.03 -33.42 1.07
CA LEU A 697 -32.82 -33.38 0.25
C LEU A 697 -32.19 -34.77 0.13
N LEU A 698 -32.06 -35.51 1.24
CA LEU A 698 -31.56 -36.89 1.22
C LEU A 698 -32.46 -37.81 0.39
N TYR A 699 -33.78 -37.65 0.50
CA TYR A 699 -34.75 -38.43 -0.26
C TYR A 699 -34.65 -38.13 -1.75
N LYS A 700 -34.57 -36.85 -2.15
CA LYS A 700 -34.34 -36.45 -3.55
C LYS A 700 -33.03 -37.01 -4.09
N MET A 701 -31.94 -36.90 -3.33
CA MET A 701 -30.64 -37.45 -3.73
C MET A 701 -30.69 -38.96 -3.89
N THR A 702 -31.31 -39.68 -2.94
CA THR A 702 -31.45 -41.15 -3.00
C THR A 702 -32.35 -41.56 -4.18
N LYS A 703 -33.42 -40.81 -4.45
CA LYS A 703 -34.31 -41.05 -5.58
C LYS A 703 -33.61 -40.79 -6.91
N GLU A 704 -32.84 -39.72 -7.06
CA GLU A 704 -32.05 -39.46 -8.26
C GLU A 704 -31.03 -40.57 -8.50
N MET A 705 -30.35 -41.05 -7.45
CA MET A 705 -29.46 -42.22 -7.55
C MET A 705 -30.21 -43.49 -7.96
N HIS A 706 -31.40 -43.70 -7.42
CA HIS A 706 -32.25 -44.83 -7.78
C HIS A 706 -32.72 -44.73 -9.25
N ASP A 707 -33.22 -43.58 -9.68
CA ASP A 707 -33.71 -43.35 -11.04
C ASP A 707 -32.58 -43.44 -12.07
N LEU A 708 -31.38 -42.94 -11.75
CA LEU A 708 -30.16 -43.17 -12.54
C LEU A 708 -29.84 -44.67 -12.65
N SER A 709 -30.05 -45.46 -11.59
CA SER A 709 -29.83 -46.92 -11.61
C SER A 709 -30.91 -47.68 -12.38
N VAL A 710 -32.17 -47.22 -12.35
CA VAL A 710 -33.28 -47.80 -13.11
C VAL A 710 -33.13 -47.47 -14.58
N THR A 711 -32.72 -46.26 -14.91
CA THR A 711 -32.49 -45.83 -16.31
C THR A 711 -31.38 -46.65 -16.95
N LYS A 712 -30.29 -46.95 -16.21
CA LYS A 712 -29.26 -47.90 -16.68
C LYS A 712 -29.81 -49.32 -16.89
N ARG A 713 -30.76 -49.77 -16.07
CA ARG A 713 -31.41 -51.09 -16.23
C ARG A 713 -32.40 -51.13 -17.39
N THR A 714 -33.15 -50.07 -17.67
CA THR A 714 -34.06 -50.04 -18.82
C THR A 714 -33.30 -49.98 -20.13
N THR A 715 -32.15 -49.30 -20.20
CA THR A 715 -31.31 -49.33 -21.41
C THR A 715 -30.73 -50.71 -21.70
N ASP A 716 -30.37 -51.51 -20.68
CA ASP A 716 -29.90 -52.88 -20.91
C ASP A 716 -31.05 -53.88 -21.11
N SER A 717 -32.19 -53.70 -20.42
CA SER A 717 -33.33 -54.61 -20.56
C SER A 717 -34.10 -54.40 -21.86
N ASP A 718 -34.26 -53.18 -22.35
CA ASP A 718 -34.96 -52.92 -23.63
C ASP A 718 -34.11 -53.31 -24.84
N LEU A 719 -32.79 -53.45 -24.68
CA LEU A 719 -31.94 -54.09 -25.68
C LEU A 719 -32.12 -55.61 -25.69
N ALA A 720 -32.36 -56.24 -24.54
CA ALA A 720 -32.56 -57.69 -24.48
C ALA A 720 -33.97 -58.12 -24.94
N SER A 721 -35.02 -57.36 -24.61
CA SER A 721 -36.40 -57.75 -24.94
C SER A 721 -36.79 -57.44 -26.41
N ASN A 722 -36.22 -56.40 -27.02
CA ASN A 722 -36.52 -56.08 -28.42
C ASN A 722 -35.70 -56.87 -29.46
N MET A 723 -34.72 -57.67 -29.03
CA MET A 723 -33.92 -58.49 -29.94
C MET A 723 -34.52 -59.87 -30.26
N ALA A 724 -35.65 -60.26 -29.64
CA ALA A 724 -36.25 -61.58 -29.86
C ALA A 724 -37.48 -61.61 -30.79
N GLY A 725 -37.89 -60.48 -31.40
CA GLY A 725 -39.25 -60.37 -31.98
C GLY A 725 -39.40 -60.02 -33.46
N LEU A 726 -38.45 -59.35 -34.12
CA LEU A 726 -38.66 -58.87 -35.49
C LEU A 726 -37.68 -59.46 -36.50
N ASN A 727 -38.11 -60.61 -36.99
CA ASN A 727 -37.57 -61.38 -38.09
C ASN A 727 -37.96 -60.72 -39.42
N ILE A 728 -37.15 -59.79 -39.93
CA ILE A 728 -37.19 -59.35 -41.33
C ILE A 728 -35.88 -59.76 -42.01
N SER A 729 -36.03 -60.70 -42.93
CA SER A 729 -35.03 -61.21 -43.84
C SER A 729 -34.44 -60.10 -44.72
N SER A 730 -33.13 -59.94 -44.61
CA SER A 730 -32.15 -59.73 -45.67
C SER A 730 -32.65 -59.26 -47.05
N SER A 731 -32.73 -57.95 -47.26
CA SER A 731 -32.45 -57.34 -48.57
C SER A 731 -31.04 -56.76 -48.55
N LYS A 732 -30.17 -57.39 -49.33
CA LYS A 732 -28.79 -56.98 -49.60
C LYS A 732 -28.80 -55.74 -50.49
N GLU A 733 -28.58 -54.56 -49.93
CA GLU A 733 -28.00 -53.45 -50.71
C GLU A 733 -26.60 -53.13 -50.19
N THR A 734 -25.64 -53.65 -50.95
CA THR A 734 -24.21 -53.46 -50.79
C THR A 734 -23.82 -52.06 -51.22
N ALA A 735 -23.98 -51.05 -50.36
CA ALA A 735 -23.30 -49.78 -50.53
C ALA A 735 -21.95 -49.83 -49.78
N LYS A 736 -20.90 -50.20 -50.52
CA LYS A 736 -19.51 -50.12 -50.11
C LYS A 736 -19.18 -48.68 -49.68
N TYR A 737 -18.99 -48.42 -48.39
CA TYR A 737 -18.21 -47.26 -47.96
C TYR A 737 -17.12 -47.70 -47.00
N ASN A 738 -15.91 -47.61 -47.53
CA ASN A 738 -14.66 -48.02 -46.91
C ASN A 738 -14.31 -47.03 -45.80
N PRO A 739 -14.02 -47.47 -44.56
CA PRO A 739 -13.67 -46.57 -43.46
C PRO A 739 -12.33 -45.93 -43.78
N GLN A 740 -12.33 -44.65 -44.14
CA GLN A 740 -11.09 -43.90 -44.16
C GLN A 740 -10.69 -43.59 -42.71
N PRO A 741 -9.51 -44.04 -42.26
CA PRO A 741 -8.95 -43.57 -41.01
C PRO A 741 -8.73 -42.05 -41.14
N LEU A 742 -9.23 -41.29 -40.17
CA LEU A 742 -8.84 -39.89 -40.00
C LEU A 742 -7.36 -39.85 -39.62
N THR A 743 -6.51 -39.99 -40.62
CA THR A 743 -5.10 -39.62 -40.51
C THR A 743 -5.06 -38.11 -40.33
N ALA A 744 -4.59 -37.66 -39.17
CA ALA A 744 -4.29 -36.27 -38.92
C ALA A 744 -3.42 -35.72 -40.07
N PRO A 745 -3.74 -34.54 -40.63
CA PRO A 745 -2.94 -33.96 -41.69
C PRO A 745 -1.50 -33.75 -41.20
N PRO A 746 -0.50 -34.10 -42.03
CA PRO A 746 0.91 -33.91 -41.70
C PRO A 746 1.21 -32.42 -41.52
N LEU A 747 1.97 -32.12 -40.46
CA LEU A 747 2.60 -30.82 -40.23
C LEU A 747 3.28 -30.35 -41.53
N ALA A 748 2.73 -29.31 -42.16
CA ALA A 748 3.42 -28.66 -43.25
C ALA A 748 4.75 -28.09 -42.73
N PRO A 749 5.87 -28.32 -43.43
CA PRO A 749 7.20 -27.92 -42.97
C PRO A 749 7.27 -26.41 -42.77
N ARG A 750 7.93 -25.98 -41.69
CA ARG A 750 8.37 -24.61 -41.47
C ARG A 750 9.07 -24.10 -42.72
N THR A 751 8.38 -23.34 -43.57
CA THR A 751 9.04 -22.62 -44.65
C THR A 751 9.78 -21.47 -44.00
N TYR A 752 11.09 -21.66 -43.88
CA TYR A 752 12.07 -20.64 -43.57
C TYR A 752 11.77 -19.40 -44.41
N MET A 753 11.30 -18.32 -43.75
CA MET A 753 11.31 -17.00 -44.38
C MET A 753 12.78 -16.61 -44.59
N PRO A 754 13.20 -16.36 -45.84
CA PRO A 754 14.54 -15.83 -46.11
C PRO A 754 14.65 -14.40 -45.56
N PRO A 755 15.86 -13.97 -45.14
CA PRO A 755 16.09 -12.63 -44.60
C PRO A 755 15.78 -11.51 -45.61
N PRO A 756 15.40 -10.32 -45.15
CA PRO A 756 14.95 -9.22 -46.02
C PRO A 756 16.09 -8.75 -46.92
N GLN A 757 15.88 -8.79 -48.23
CA GLN A 757 16.80 -8.16 -49.18
C GLN A 757 16.69 -6.63 -49.07
N ALA A 758 17.81 -6.01 -48.74
CA ALA A 758 18.01 -4.58 -48.72
C ALA A 758 17.80 -4.00 -50.13
N TYR A 759 16.61 -3.47 -50.40
CA TYR A 759 16.39 -2.68 -51.60
C TYR A 759 16.59 -1.19 -51.30
N ASN A 760 17.62 -0.70 -51.96
CA ASN A 760 18.08 0.67 -52.04
C ASN A 760 16.95 1.68 -52.32
N ARG A 761 17.06 2.79 -51.58
CA ARG A 761 16.82 4.18 -52.01
C ARG A 761 16.28 4.35 -53.43
N ASN A 762 15.09 4.92 -53.53
CA ASN A 762 14.85 6.03 -54.46
C ASN A 762 13.89 7.03 -53.81
N LEU A 763 14.41 8.25 -53.68
CA LEU A 763 13.67 9.45 -53.33
C LEU A 763 12.75 9.79 -54.50
N ASP A 764 11.44 9.85 -54.26
CA ASP A 764 10.57 10.61 -55.15
C ASP A 764 9.79 11.66 -54.37
N ILE A 765 9.99 12.87 -54.88
CA ILE A 765 9.59 14.17 -54.42
C ILE A 765 8.22 14.49 -55.04
N ARG A 766 7.44 15.31 -54.33
CA ARG A 766 6.24 16.09 -54.75
C ARG A 766 4.87 15.52 -54.36
N ASN A 767 4.42 16.04 -53.23
CA ASN A 767 3.12 16.68 -53.04
C ASN A 767 2.50 17.20 -54.35
N ALA A 768 1.32 16.68 -54.71
CA ALA A 768 0.33 17.43 -55.47
C ALA A 768 -1.06 16.80 -55.33
N ASN A 769 -2.00 17.65 -54.91
CA ASN A 769 -3.41 17.68 -55.28
C ASN A 769 -4.39 16.66 -54.68
N THR A 770 -5.10 17.16 -53.66
CA THR A 770 -6.55 17.47 -53.72
C THR A 770 -7.40 16.58 -54.62
N TYR A 771 -8.33 15.81 -54.06
CA TYR A 771 -9.73 15.65 -54.49
C TYR A 771 -10.39 14.56 -53.64
N GLY A 772 -11.65 14.79 -53.23
CA GLY A 772 -12.55 13.70 -52.87
C GLY A 772 -13.24 13.83 -51.51
N ASN A 773 -14.20 14.75 -51.43
CA ASN A 773 -15.34 14.66 -50.52
C ASN A 773 -15.93 13.25 -50.57
N ASN A 774 -16.06 12.59 -49.43
CA ASN A 774 -17.15 11.64 -49.21
C ASN A 774 -17.67 11.79 -47.79
N LEU A 775 -18.78 12.52 -47.71
CA LEU A 775 -19.71 12.46 -46.59
C LEU A 775 -20.22 11.03 -46.48
N ASN A 776 -19.93 10.35 -45.37
CA ASN A 776 -20.79 9.27 -44.93
C ASN A 776 -21.11 9.50 -43.45
N ALA A 777 -22.31 10.04 -43.24
CA ALA A 777 -22.97 10.17 -41.96
C ALA A 777 -23.37 8.76 -41.48
N GLY A 778 -22.43 8.07 -40.83
CA GLY A 778 -22.64 6.76 -40.23
C GLY A 778 -22.83 6.90 -38.72
N SER A 779 -24.10 6.90 -38.30
CA SER A 779 -24.60 6.41 -37.01
C SER A 779 -23.91 6.85 -35.72
N LEU A 780 -24.68 7.59 -34.92
CA LEU A 780 -24.50 7.79 -33.48
C LEU A 780 -24.37 6.43 -32.75
N GLY A 781 -23.16 5.88 -32.75
CA GLY A 781 -22.79 4.69 -31.98
C GLY A 781 -22.82 5.01 -30.50
N GLN A 782 -23.80 4.40 -29.83
CA GLN A 782 -24.00 4.23 -28.39
C GLN A 782 -22.92 4.81 -27.46
N ARG A 783 -23.36 5.70 -26.56
CA ARG A 783 -22.61 6.09 -25.36
C ARG A 783 -22.10 4.83 -24.62
N PRO A 784 -20.84 4.81 -24.17
CA PRO A 784 -20.31 3.74 -23.34
C PRO A 784 -21.18 3.57 -22.08
N ARG A 785 -21.55 2.33 -21.78
CA ARG A 785 -22.22 1.98 -20.53
C ARG A 785 -21.30 2.35 -19.35
N LEU A 786 -21.87 3.03 -18.37
CA LEU A 786 -21.21 3.35 -17.09
C LEU A 786 -20.69 2.05 -16.43
N PRO A 787 -19.49 2.06 -15.84
CA PRO A 787 -18.98 0.92 -15.07
C PRO A 787 -19.94 0.62 -13.92
N GLN A 788 -20.40 -0.63 -13.85
CA GLN A 788 -21.21 -1.08 -12.74
C GLN A 788 -20.39 -0.99 -11.44
N LYS A 789 -21.00 -0.38 -10.43
CA LYS A 789 -20.53 -0.33 -9.06
C LYS A 789 -20.14 -1.76 -8.63
N ILE A 790 -18.88 -1.97 -8.29
CA ILE A 790 -18.33 -3.27 -7.90
C ILE A 790 -19.15 -3.78 -6.70
N PRO A 791 -19.87 -4.91 -6.83
CA PRO A 791 -20.53 -5.55 -5.70
C PRO A 791 -19.48 -6.08 -4.75
N THR A 792 -19.60 -5.70 -3.48
CA THR A 792 -18.95 -6.36 -2.35
C THR A 792 -19.35 -7.84 -2.33
N GLY A 793 -18.52 -8.70 -2.92
CA GLY A 793 -18.82 -10.11 -3.06
C GLY A 793 -17.72 -10.87 -3.81
N ILE A 794 -16.76 -11.37 -3.04
CA ILE A 794 -15.83 -12.47 -3.29
C ILE A 794 -16.06 -13.21 -4.63
N SER A 795 -15.25 -12.90 -5.65
CA SER A 795 -14.85 -13.80 -6.75
C SER A 795 -13.86 -13.09 -7.66
N GLY A 796 -12.63 -13.60 -7.77
CA GLY A 796 -11.65 -13.13 -8.75
C GLY A 796 -10.22 -12.98 -8.21
N LEU A 797 -9.71 -13.98 -7.51
CA LEU A 797 -8.28 -14.10 -7.20
C LEU A 797 -7.66 -15.04 -8.26
N GLU A 798 -7.28 -14.49 -9.42
CA GLU A 798 -6.54 -15.21 -10.45
C GLU A 798 -5.05 -15.27 -10.06
N THR A 799 -4.67 -16.29 -9.29
CA THR A 799 -3.27 -16.67 -9.10
C THR A 799 -2.81 -17.58 -10.22
N GLN A 800 -1.71 -17.16 -10.87
CA GLN A 800 -0.99 -17.87 -11.93
C GLN A 800 -0.60 -19.29 -11.51
N ASN A 801 -1.28 -20.30 -12.06
CA ASN A 801 -0.78 -21.67 -12.15
C ASN A 801 -1.44 -22.31 -13.38
N ASP A 802 -0.62 -22.72 -14.34
CA ASP A 802 -1.04 -23.23 -15.67
C ASP A 802 -2.14 -24.31 -15.55
N PRO A 803 -3.41 -23.99 -15.84
CA PRO A 803 -4.54 -24.84 -15.49
C PRO A 803 -4.67 -26.09 -16.39
N LYS A 804 -3.93 -26.14 -17.51
CA LYS A 804 -4.09 -27.24 -18.47
C LYS A 804 -3.53 -28.58 -18.00
N LEU A 805 -2.52 -28.58 -17.13
CA LEU A 805 -1.95 -29.85 -16.64
C LEU A 805 -2.77 -30.43 -15.48
N SER A 806 -3.30 -29.59 -14.59
CA SER A 806 -4.08 -30.05 -13.44
C SER A 806 -5.51 -30.47 -13.81
N GLU A 807 -6.15 -29.84 -14.80
CA GLU A 807 -7.47 -30.28 -15.28
C GLU A 807 -7.40 -31.67 -15.94
N GLU A 808 -6.41 -31.95 -16.80
CA GLU A 808 -6.35 -33.28 -17.42
C GLU A 808 -6.08 -34.39 -16.41
N GLU A 809 -5.27 -34.13 -15.36
CA GLU A 809 -4.98 -35.13 -14.33
C GLU A 809 -6.14 -35.32 -13.35
N SER A 810 -6.87 -34.25 -13.01
CA SER A 810 -8.07 -34.34 -12.16
C SER A 810 -9.26 -34.98 -12.89
N ILE A 811 -9.38 -34.81 -14.21
CA ILE A 811 -10.37 -35.53 -15.02
C ILE A 811 -10.02 -37.03 -15.11
N ARG A 812 -8.73 -37.38 -15.22
CA ARG A 812 -8.31 -38.78 -15.29
C ARG A 812 -8.39 -39.51 -13.95
N ASN A 813 -8.20 -38.82 -12.83
CA ASN A 813 -8.21 -39.46 -11.53
C ASN A 813 -8.73 -38.53 -10.42
N PRO A 814 -10.07 -38.36 -10.29
CA PRO A 814 -10.66 -37.44 -9.31
C PRO A 814 -10.34 -37.79 -7.85
N THR A 815 -9.83 -39.00 -7.58
CA THR A 815 -9.38 -39.43 -6.25
C THR A 815 -7.94 -39.03 -5.90
N ASN A 816 -7.19 -38.38 -6.79
CA ASN A 816 -5.78 -38.04 -6.53
C ASN A 816 -5.59 -37.15 -5.28
N PHE A 817 -6.60 -36.37 -4.91
CA PHE A 817 -6.62 -35.56 -3.69
C PHE A 817 -6.40 -36.39 -2.41
N TYR A 818 -6.85 -37.65 -2.38
CA TYR A 818 -6.65 -38.54 -1.24
C TYR A 818 -5.26 -39.19 -1.19
N ASN A 819 -4.53 -39.18 -2.31
CA ASN A 819 -3.20 -39.79 -2.40
C ASN A 819 -2.06 -38.81 -2.10
N THR A 820 -2.34 -37.51 -2.07
CA THR A 820 -1.39 -36.53 -1.54
C THR A 820 -1.35 -36.62 -0.02
N PRO A 821 -0.22 -37.05 0.59
CA PRO A 821 -0.08 -37.09 2.04
C PRO A 821 -0.34 -35.68 2.60
N SER A 822 -1.11 -35.58 3.67
CA SER A 822 -1.41 -34.28 4.26
C SER A 822 -0.11 -33.58 4.65
N VAL A 823 -0.02 -32.28 4.37
CA VAL A 823 1.12 -31.41 4.72
C VAL A 823 1.18 -31.15 6.25
N PHE A 824 0.43 -31.93 7.04
CA PHE A 824 0.45 -31.88 8.49
C PHE A 824 1.74 -32.50 9.00
N ASN A 825 2.77 -31.67 9.13
CA ASN A 825 4.00 -32.04 9.80
C ASN A 825 3.82 -31.86 11.31
N GLU A 826 3.48 -32.96 11.98
CA GLU A 826 3.25 -33.05 13.43
C GLU A 826 4.46 -32.54 14.25
N SER A 827 5.65 -32.44 13.63
CA SER A 827 6.86 -31.90 14.25
C SER A 827 6.82 -30.39 14.53
N MET A 828 5.87 -29.62 13.96
CA MET A 828 5.82 -28.17 14.21
C MET A 828 5.33 -27.80 15.63
N TYR A 829 4.60 -28.67 16.32
CA TYR A 829 4.16 -28.41 17.70
C TYR A 829 5.16 -28.87 18.77
N SER A 830 6.12 -29.73 18.43
CA SER A 830 7.13 -30.22 19.39
C SER A 830 8.15 -29.15 19.82
N LYS A 831 8.26 -28.01 19.13
CA LYS A 831 9.22 -26.95 19.50
C LYS A 831 8.73 -26.00 20.59
N PHE A 832 7.46 -26.08 20.99
CA PHE A 832 6.90 -25.19 22.02
C PHE A 832 6.59 -25.90 23.34
N SER A 833 7.05 -27.14 23.53
CA SER A 833 7.05 -27.81 24.83
C SER A 833 8.46 -27.85 25.42
N HIS A 834 8.90 -26.74 26.02
CA HIS A 834 9.88 -26.75 27.09
C HIS A 834 9.61 -25.61 28.08
#